data_AF-A0A2H3SHQ2-F1
#
_entry.id   AF-A0A2H3SHQ2-F1
#
_cell.length_a   1.000
_cell.length_b   1.000
_cell.length_c   1.000
_cell.angle_alpha   90.00
_cell.angle_beta   90.00
_cell.angle_gamma   90.00
#
_symmetry.space_group_name_H-M   'P 1'
#
loop_
_entity.id
_entity.type
_entity.pdbx_description
1 polymer ?
#
loop_
_entity_poly.entity_id
_entity_poly.type
_entity_poly.pdbx_seq_one_letter_code
_entity_poly.pdbx_strand_id
1 'polypeptide(L)'
;MANNTIFMSPEESERIQRTIQEVARLREEQKGQSREPTDPKSLIEQAISTSLMQEMSSAAFGLGTPRKTRETMVAYGIGKQYPPSTSKLADLQPMAIEDLRMETHHRGFFLSLRRVSPVSILQASSWTVVKGQSSDEVERLEVFLHTSQYGDNTLEISSDLVIKEPYYTLNAQGECTIRIDHPSDLIVIAISENPESWRHKEHYSGGPDLVSPDDFKKKGNSALLKKKNYAEAYSWYTEGLKLAESDERGKTLRNDLQRNRAHVNLQLQRFDEAISDALDSITSNETNELKGLDAKAYNRAGLAAYSQGEFLKARCYFKQQERLQPDDQQPKLHLRRVNARLQEEANGTYNMSRIVSNLSKTGGRPDAASYGGPTEIKDSPGSGRGLFATQNIEPNEIILCEKAFCAAWSHEADTFTALACDLREDAAIKVFPAGLHKAVVRKLLNNPSQVEKVLRLHGDYHGLGGKLQEVDGSPVIDTFQVHDIIQRNAFGLGQQTEDEDVSNASTGLWIRASYINHSCIPNAKKDFVGDLIISRAMRRIAAGEEITHSYDESSDYEARKANIRRTWNFECCCQLCLVEGAESKDVRQRRWQAEEKANNFAEANNPYVASRIMVRRAKMLRQTLNETYDEKSYKGLPRRALAVIEEWLRIASTR
;
A
#
# COMPACT_ATOMS: atom_id res chain seq x y z
N MET A 1 -20.25 -0.42 16.60
CA MET A 1 -19.03 -1.01 15.99
C MET A 1 -19.31 -2.45 15.53
N ALA A 2 -20.36 -2.70 14.73
CA ALA A 2 -20.79 -4.07 14.40
C ALA A 2 -20.69 -4.45 12.91
N ASN A 3 -20.35 -3.53 12.01
CA ASN A 3 -20.38 -3.79 10.55
C ASN A 3 -19.04 -4.21 9.92
N ASN A 4 -17.97 -4.40 10.70
CA ASN A 4 -16.62 -4.65 10.17
C ASN A 4 -16.11 -6.09 10.41
N THR A 5 -16.97 -7.00 10.84
CA THR A 5 -16.60 -8.41 11.02
C THR A 5 -17.06 -9.19 9.80
N ILE A 6 -16.13 -9.83 9.09
CA ILE A 6 -16.48 -10.80 8.06
C ILE A 6 -17.14 -11.99 8.75
N PHE A 7 -18.46 -12.12 8.61
CA PHE A 7 -19.16 -13.34 8.94
C PHE A 7 -19.05 -14.30 7.74
N MET A 8 -17.91 -14.97 7.62
CA MET A 8 -17.78 -16.13 6.76
C MET A 8 -18.34 -17.35 7.48
N SER A 9 -19.17 -18.14 6.78
CA SER A 9 -19.58 -19.43 7.33
C SER A 9 -18.35 -20.33 7.50
N PRO A 10 -18.36 -21.25 8.48
CA PRO A 10 -17.31 -22.27 8.60
C PRO A 10 -17.14 -23.05 7.29
N GLU A 11 -18.25 -23.37 6.61
CA GLU A 11 -18.27 -24.07 5.31
C GLU A 11 -17.52 -23.30 4.21
N GLU A 12 -17.72 -21.98 4.12
CA GLU A 12 -17.04 -21.15 3.12
C GLU A 12 -15.55 -21.00 3.43
N SER A 13 -15.20 -20.90 4.72
CA SER A 13 -13.80 -20.88 5.17
C SER A 13 -13.09 -22.18 4.80
N GLU A 14 -13.70 -23.32 5.11
CA GLU A 14 -13.18 -24.65 4.76
C GLU A 14 -13.10 -24.86 3.24
N ARG A 15 -14.04 -24.31 2.46
CA ARG A 15 -14.01 -24.36 1.00
C ARG A 15 -12.78 -23.64 0.46
N ILE A 16 -12.55 -22.39 0.89
CA ILE A 16 -11.40 -21.58 0.48
C ILE A 16 -10.08 -22.25 0.85
N GLN A 17 -9.97 -22.73 2.10
CA GLN A 17 -8.76 -23.41 2.59
C GLN A 17 -8.47 -24.67 1.78
N ARG A 18 -9.48 -25.52 1.56
CA ARG A 18 -9.33 -26.75 0.75
C ARG A 18 -8.90 -26.43 -0.69
N THR A 19 -9.51 -25.43 -1.34
CA THR A 19 -9.11 -25.04 -2.70
C THR A 19 -7.64 -24.62 -2.75
N ILE A 20 -7.18 -23.81 -1.80
CA ILE A 20 -5.79 -23.32 -1.77
C ILE A 20 -4.80 -24.44 -1.44
N GLN A 21 -5.15 -25.31 -0.49
CA GLN A 21 -4.35 -26.50 -0.16
C GLN A 21 -4.25 -27.47 -1.33
N GLU A 22 -5.34 -27.68 -2.08
CA GLU A 22 -5.36 -28.55 -3.24
C GLU A 22 -4.47 -28.03 -4.37
N VAL A 23 -4.55 -26.74 -4.69
CA VAL A 23 -3.64 -26.12 -5.68
C VAL A 23 -2.18 -26.23 -5.23
N ALA A 24 -1.90 -26.02 -3.94
CA ALA A 24 -0.56 -26.18 -3.40
C ALA A 24 -0.05 -27.63 -3.50
N ARG A 25 -0.92 -28.62 -3.29
CA ARG A 25 -0.63 -30.05 -3.46
C ARG A 25 -0.32 -30.39 -4.92
N LEU A 26 -1.16 -29.94 -5.86
CA LEU A 26 -0.94 -30.16 -7.31
C LEU A 26 0.39 -29.59 -7.78
N ARG A 27 0.78 -28.40 -7.29
CA ARG A 27 2.09 -27.80 -7.59
C ARG A 27 3.26 -28.68 -7.12
N GLU A 28 3.16 -29.27 -5.94
CA GLU A 28 4.21 -30.18 -5.44
C GLU A 28 4.23 -31.52 -6.19
N GLU A 29 3.07 -32.09 -6.53
CA GLU A 29 2.98 -33.34 -7.29
C GLU A 29 3.59 -33.21 -8.71
N GLN A 30 3.48 -32.03 -9.32
CA GLN A 30 3.99 -31.77 -10.67
C GLN A 30 5.41 -31.21 -10.69
N LYS A 31 6.02 -30.95 -9.52
CA LYS A 31 7.30 -30.25 -9.41
C LYS A 31 8.40 -30.89 -10.26
N GLY A 32 9.08 -30.07 -11.05
CA GLY A 32 10.20 -30.46 -11.90
C GLY A 32 9.81 -31.16 -13.21
N GLN A 33 8.53 -31.49 -13.40
CA GLN A 33 8.01 -31.97 -14.70
C GLN A 33 8.30 -30.92 -15.77
N SER A 34 8.71 -31.39 -16.95
CA SER A 34 8.92 -30.52 -18.10
C SER A 34 7.58 -29.93 -18.56
N ARG A 35 7.60 -28.69 -19.06
CA ARG A 35 6.43 -28.07 -19.69
C ARG A 35 5.89 -28.98 -20.80
N GLU A 36 4.56 -29.11 -20.85
CA GLU A 36 3.86 -29.69 -22.00
C GLU A 36 3.51 -28.59 -23.02
N PRO A 37 3.73 -28.81 -24.33
CA PRO A 37 3.34 -27.85 -25.36
C PRO A 37 1.84 -27.57 -25.33
N THR A 38 1.49 -26.29 -25.38
CA THR A 38 0.09 -25.83 -25.44
C THR A 38 -0.25 -25.44 -26.87
N ASP A 39 -1.45 -25.79 -27.36
CA ASP A 39 -1.93 -25.35 -28.67
C ASP A 39 -2.03 -23.80 -28.72
N PRO A 40 -1.22 -23.12 -29.56
CA PRO A 40 -1.19 -21.66 -29.57
C PRO A 40 -2.52 -21.02 -29.92
N LYS A 41 -3.26 -21.65 -30.82
CA LYS A 41 -4.54 -21.13 -31.29
C LYS A 41 -5.57 -21.15 -30.16
N SER A 42 -5.72 -22.30 -29.49
CA SER A 42 -6.61 -22.46 -28.34
C SER A 42 -6.33 -21.44 -27.23
N LEU A 43 -5.07 -21.28 -26.83
CA LEU A 43 -4.71 -20.39 -25.72
C LEU A 43 -4.95 -18.91 -26.06
N ILE A 44 -4.63 -18.49 -27.29
CA ILE A 44 -4.92 -17.13 -27.76
C ILE A 44 -6.43 -16.89 -27.87
N GLU A 45 -7.19 -17.85 -28.38
CA GLU A 45 -8.66 -17.76 -28.43
C GLU A 45 -9.28 -17.67 -27.03
N GLN A 46 -8.76 -18.41 -26.05
CA GLN A 46 -9.16 -18.30 -24.64
C GLN A 46 -8.91 -16.88 -24.10
N ALA A 47 -7.74 -16.29 -24.36
CA ALA A 47 -7.41 -14.94 -23.92
C ALA A 47 -8.30 -13.87 -24.57
N ILE A 48 -8.57 -13.99 -25.87
CA ILE A 48 -9.49 -13.09 -26.59
C ILE A 48 -10.91 -13.21 -26.01
N SER A 49 -11.40 -14.44 -25.83
CA SER A 49 -12.73 -14.68 -25.26
C SER A 49 -12.87 -14.11 -23.85
N THR A 50 -11.86 -14.30 -23.01
CA THR A 50 -11.85 -13.78 -21.63
C THR A 50 -11.85 -12.26 -21.61
N SER A 51 -10.97 -11.61 -22.39
CA SER A 51 -10.92 -10.15 -22.52
C SER A 51 -12.24 -9.58 -23.02
N LEU A 52 -12.85 -10.19 -24.04
CA LEU A 52 -14.13 -9.74 -24.59
C LEU A 52 -15.26 -9.88 -23.58
N MET A 53 -15.32 -10.98 -22.83
CA MET A 53 -16.32 -11.16 -21.77
C MET A 53 -16.18 -10.10 -20.67
N GLN A 54 -14.95 -9.72 -20.32
CA GLN A 54 -14.69 -8.65 -19.36
C GLN A 54 -15.11 -7.28 -19.90
N GLU A 55 -14.79 -6.95 -21.15
CA GLU A 55 -15.21 -5.71 -21.80
C GLU A 55 -16.74 -5.62 -21.88
N MET A 56 -17.41 -6.70 -22.29
CA MET A 56 -18.87 -6.77 -22.33
C MET A 56 -19.49 -6.63 -20.94
N SER A 57 -18.88 -7.24 -19.92
CA SER A 57 -19.27 -7.07 -18.52
C SER A 57 -19.01 -5.64 -18.03
N SER A 58 -17.97 -4.95 -18.50
CA SER A 58 -17.74 -3.56 -18.13
C SER A 58 -18.75 -2.61 -18.82
N ALA A 59 -19.06 -2.87 -20.09
CA ALA A 59 -19.94 -2.04 -20.93
C ALA A 59 -21.43 -2.22 -20.61
N ALA A 60 -21.88 -3.45 -20.33
CA ALA A 60 -23.27 -3.74 -19.95
C ALA A 60 -23.66 -3.07 -18.63
N PHE A 61 -22.68 -2.78 -17.77
CA PHE A 61 -22.85 -2.10 -16.49
C PHE A 61 -22.40 -0.62 -16.57
N GLY A 62 -22.15 -0.10 -17.78
CA GLY A 62 -21.58 1.23 -18.07
C GLY A 62 -22.57 2.40 -18.15
N LEU A 63 -23.84 2.21 -17.80
CA LEU A 63 -24.83 3.29 -17.60
C LEU A 63 -25.17 3.39 -16.11
N GLY A 64 -24.23 3.94 -15.35
CA GLY A 64 -24.30 4.08 -13.90
C GLY A 64 -23.22 3.22 -13.22
N THR A 65 -22.31 3.87 -12.48
CA THR A 65 -21.32 3.23 -11.60
C THR A 65 -21.86 1.93 -11.00
N PRO A 66 -21.19 0.77 -11.15
CA PRO A 66 -21.69 -0.47 -10.58
C PRO A 66 -21.65 -0.39 -9.06
N ARG A 67 -22.77 0.00 -8.45
CA ARG A 67 -23.10 -0.14 -7.04
C ARG A 67 -23.43 -1.61 -6.76
N LYS A 68 -22.45 -2.50 -6.90
CA LYS A 68 -22.54 -3.85 -6.33
C LYS A 68 -21.69 -3.88 -5.06
N THR A 69 -22.29 -4.31 -3.96
CA THR A 69 -21.57 -4.98 -2.88
C THR A 69 -20.59 -5.96 -3.53
N ARG A 70 -19.31 -5.89 -3.17
CA ARG A 70 -18.31 -6.85 -3.67
C ARG A 70 -18.64 -8.22 -3.05
N GLU A 71 -19.57 -8.94 -3.67
CA GLU A 71 -20.23 -10.13 -3.11
C GLU A 71 -19.26 -11.26 -2.73
N THR A 72 -18.04 -11.27 -3.29
CA THR A 72 -16.99 -12.23 -2.91
C THR A 72 -15.63 -11.54 -2.83
N MET A 73 -14.97 -11.68 -1.68
CA MET A 73 -13.59 -11.23 -1.48
C MET A 73 -12.62 -12.15 -2.22
N VAL A 74 -11.58 -11.58 -2.81
CA VAL A 74 -10.52 -12.36 -3.46
C VAL A 74 -9.76 -13.15 -2.41
N ALA A 75 -9.56 -14.46 -2.62
CA ALA A 75 -8.74 -15.30 -1.78
C ALA A 75 -7.51 -15.80 -2.54
N TYR A 76 -6.35 -15.83 -1.88
CA TYR A 76 -5.12 -16.38 -2.44
C TYR A 76 -4.18 -16.92 -1.37
N GLY A 77 -3.37 -17.91 -1.74
CA GLY A 77 -2.38 -18.53 -0.85
C GLY A 77 -1.08 -17.74 -0.76
N ILE A 78 -0.50 -17.69 0.44
CA ILE A 78 0.83 -17.15 0.75
C ILE A 78 1.59 -18.23 1.54
N GLY A 79 2.89 -18.42 1.35
CA GLY A 79 3.66 -19.25 2.28
C GLY A 79 4.91 -19.92 1.74
N LYS A 80 5.03 -20.10 0.42
CA LYS A 80 6.32 -20.37 -0.23
C LYS A 80 6.92 -19.07 -0.73
N GLN A 81 7.29 -18.21 0.22
CA GLN A 81 7.93 -16.93 -0.10
C GLN A 81 9.29 -17.22 -0.73
N TYR A 82 9.63 -16.45 -1.77
CA TYR A 82 10.90 -16.53 -2.47
C TYR A 82 11.40 -15.11 -2.76
N PRO A 83 12.71 -14.89 -2.91
CA PRO A 83 13.23 -13.57 -3.17
C PRO A 83 13.03 -13.17 -4.65
N PRO A 84 12.91 -11.87 -4.94
CA PRO A 84 13.00 -11.34 -6.31
C PRO A 84 14.38 -11.59 -6.92
N SER A 85 14.47 -11.48 -8.24
CA SER A 85 15.74 -11.55 -8.95
C SER A 85 16.62 -10.33 -8.64
N THR A 86 17.80 -10.61 -8.08
CA THR A 86 18.85 -9.61 -7.81
C THR A 86 20.00 -9.66 -8.82
N SER A 87 19.90 -10.56 -9.80
CA SER A 87 20.87 -10.69 -10.89
C SER A 87 20.67 -9.58 -11.92
N LYS A 88 21.77 -9.02 -12.42
CA LYS A 88 21.74 -8.12 -13.58
C LYS A 88 21.38 -8.91 -14.83
N LEU A 89 20.64 -8.30 -15.74
CA LEU A 89 20.27 -8.97 -16.99
C LEU A 89 21.49 -9.46 -17.79
N ALA A 90 22.57 -8.68 -17.80
CA ALA A 90 23.80 -9.03 -18.52
C ALA A 90 24.51 -10.29 -17.99
N ASP A 91 24.23 -10.69 -16.75
CA ASP A 91 24.85 -11.86 -16.10
C ASP A 91 23.99 -13.13 -16.27
N LEU A 92 22.76 -13.00 -16.79
CA LEU A 92 21.83 -14.10 -16.98
C LEU A 92 22.01 -14.76 -18.35
N GLN A 93 21.80 -16.07 -18.42
CA GLN A 93 21.81 -16.82 -19.68
C GLN A 93 20.42 -16.84 -20.32
N PRO A 94 20.31 -16.72 -21.65
CA PRO A 94 19.01 -16.88 -22.30
C PRO A 94 18.49 -18.31 -22.14
N MET A 95 17.19 -18.47 -22.01
CA MET A 95 16.49 -19.75 -22.08
C MET A 95 15.27 -19.66 -23.00
N ALA A 96 14.67 -20.81 -23.33
CA ALA A 96 13.47 -20.89 -24.16
C ALA A 96 12.24 -21.33 -23.34
N ILE A 97 11.02 -21.18 -23.88
CA ILE A 97 9.78 -21.55 -23.17
C ILE A 97 9.72 -23.07 -22.94
N GLU A 98 10.32 -23.83 -23.85
CA GLU A 98 10.43 -25.29 -23.83
C GLU A 98 11.25 -25.80 -22.65
N ASP A 99 12.17 -24.97 -22.13
CA ASP A 99 13.04 -25.32 -21.01
C ASP A 99 12.33 -25.20 -19.65
N LEU A 100 11.11 -24.63 -19.63
CA LEU A 100 10.35 -24.42 -18.41
C LEU A 100 10.02 -25.73 -17.69
N ARG A 101 10.20 -25.72 -16.37
CA ARG A 101 9.84 -26.81 -15.46
C ARG A 101 8.84 -26.35 -14.41
N MET A 102 7.89 -27.22 -14.10
CA MET A 102 6.81 -26.90 -13.17
C MET A 102 7.32 -26.64 -11.74
N GLU A 103 6.70 -25.69 -11.06
CA GLU A 103 7.04 -25.21 -9.71
C GLU A 103 8.55 -24.90 -9.58
N THR A 104 9.13 -24.25 -10.60
CA THR A 104 10.58 -23.98 -10.68
C THR A 104 10.89 -22.53 -10.98
N HIS A 105 11.79 -21.93 -10.18
CA HIS A 105 12.48 -20.68 -10.49
C HIS A 105 13.73 -20.98 -11.28
N HIS A 106 13.80 -20.52 -12.53
CA HIS A 106 14.94 -20.78 -13.41
C HIS A 106 16.06 -19.77 -13.12
N ARG A 107 16.67 -19.87 -11.93
CA ARG A 107 17.74 -18.98 -11.45
C ARG A 107 18.94 -19.01 -12.39
N GLY A 108 19.54 -17.85 -12.63
CA GLY A 108 20.63 -17.69 -13.60
C GLY A 108 20.19 -17.58 -15.07
N PHE A 109 18.89 -17.64 -15.37
CA PHE A 109 18.36 -17.51 -16.74
C PHE A 109 17.42 -16.32 -16.92
N PHE A 110 17.18 -15.93 -18.18
CA PHE A 110 16.13 -14.98 -18.56
C PHE A 110 15.34 -15.46 -19.78
N LEU A 111 14.07 -15.09 -19.85
CA LEU A 111 13.19 -15.33 -21.00
C LEU A 111 12.93 -14.03 -21.76
N SER A 112 13.10 -14.05 -23.08
CA SER A 112 12.70 -12.96 -23.98
C SER A 112 11.41 -13.31 -24.70
N LEU A 113 10.40 -12.46 -24.53
CA LEU A 113 9.01 -12.78 -24.85
C LEU A 113 8.35 -11.63 -25.61
N ARG A 114 7.36 -11.99 -26.43
CA ARG A 114 6.45 -11.04 -27.10
C ARG A 114 5.02 -11.35 -26.73
N ARG A 115 4.23 -10.32 -26.42
CA ARG A 115 2.78 -10.43 -26.22
C ARG A 115 2.07 -10.74 -27.54
N VAL A 116 1.19 -11.73 -27.54
CA VAL A 116 0.45 -12.21 -28.73
C VAL A 116 -1.06 -12.33 -28.52
N SER A 117 -1.58 -11.76 -27.43
CA SER A 117 -3.02 -11.67 -27.18
C SER A 117 -3.39 -10.36 -26.46
N PRO A 118 -4.70 -10.06 -26.30
CA PRO A 118 -5.16 -9.06 -25.35
C PRO A 118 -4.74 -9.40 -23.91
N VAL A 119 -4.88 -8.42 -23.02
CA VAL A 119 -4.64 -8.58 -21.59
C VAL A 119 -5.97 -8.74 -20.88
N SER A 120 -6.11 -9.82 -20.11
CA SER A 120 -7.23 -9.99 -19.20
C SER A 120 -6.87 -9.40 -17.83
N ILE A 121 -7.63 -8.41 -17.37
CA ILE A 121 -7.38 -7.70 -16.12
C ILE A 121 -8.35 -8.21 -15.05
N LEU A 122 -7.81 -8.75 -13.97
CA LEU A 122 -8.54 -9.22 -12.79
C LEU A 122 -8.23 -8.29 -11.60
N GLN A 123 -9.00 -8.44 -10.50
CA GLN A 123 -8.81 -7.60 -9.33
C GLN A 123 -7.43 -7.77 -8.67
N ALA A 124 -6.92 -9.01 -8.63
CA ALA A 124 -5.65 -9.36 -8.00
C ALA A 124 -4.56 -9.84 -8.97
N SER A 125 -4.82 -9.86 -10.28
CA SER A 125 -3.80 -10.19 -11.28
C SER A 125 -4.16 -9.64 -12.65
N SER A 126 -3.22 -9.68 -13.58
CA SER A 126 -3.51 -9.51 -15.00
C SER A 126 -2.69 -10.52 -15.78
N TRP A 127 -3.26 -11.05 -16.85
CA TRP A 127 -2.59 -12.08 -17.63
C TRP A 127 -2.78 -11.91 -19.12
N THR A 128 -1.85 -12.46 -19.89
CA THR A 128 -1.84 -12.45 -21.35
C THR A 128 -1.13 -13.69 -21.88
N VAL A 129 -1.18 -13.91 -23.20
CA VAL A 129 -0.42 -14.95 -23.87
C VAL A 129 0.83 -14.33 -24.48
N VAL A 130 1.96 -14.98 -24.25
CA VAL A 130 3.26 -14.60 -24.77
C VAL A 130 3.84 -15.71 -25.61
N LYS A 131 4.71 -15.35 -26.56
CA LYS A 131 5.53 -16.31 -27.30
C LYS A 131 7.02 -16.03 -27.11
N GLY A 132 7.85 -17.04 -27.29
CA GLY A 132 9.30 -16.87 -27.35
C GLY A 132 9.69 -15.97 -28.54
N GLN A 133 10.72 -15.13 -28.39
CA GLN A 133 11.17 -14.32 -29.54
C GLN A 133 11.74 -15.18 -30.67
N SER A 134 12.30 -16.34 -30.35
CA SER A 134 12.92 -17.29 -31.28
C SER A 134 12.11 -18.60 -31.46
N SER A 135 10.89 -18.67 -30.94
CA SER A 135 10.04 -19.87 -30.98
C SER A 135 8.58 -19.50 -31.22
N ASP A 136 7.83 -20.41 -31.85
CA ASP A 136 6.37 -20.30 -31.99
C ASP A 136 5.62 -20.87 -30.78
N GLU A 137 6.33 -21.44 -29.79
CA GLU A 137 5.76 -21.85 -28.52
C GLU A 137 5.17 -20.66 -27.77
N VAL A 138 3.98 -20.88 -27.21
CA VAL A 138 3.29 -19.88 -26.40
C VAL A 138 3.11 -20.36 -24.97
N GLU A 139 2.98 -19.40 -24.07
CA GLU A 139 2.63 -19.69 -22.69
C GLU A 139 1.84 -18.53 -22.08
N ARG A 140 1.08 -18.83 -21.02
CA ARG A 140 0.39 -17.81 -20.23
C ARG A 140 1.37 -17.07 -19.32
N LEU A 141 1.36 -15.74 -19.39
CA LEU A 141 2.07 -14.86 -18.48
C LEU A 141 1.08 -14.19 -17.52
N GLU A 142 1.29 -14.33 -16.21
CA GLU A 142 0.47 -13.72 -15.16
C GLU A 142 1.32 -12.79 -14.28
N VAL A 143 0.93 -11.52 -14.15
CA VAL A 143 1.45 -10.59 -13.14
C VAL A 143 0.47 -10.54 -11.97
N PHE A 144 0.93 -10.89 -10.77
CA PHE A 144 0.09 -10.98 -9.57
C PHE A 144 0.20 -9.73 -8.70
N LEU A 145 -0.95 -9.22 -8.25
CA LEU A 145 -1.22 -7.99 -7.48
C LEU A 145 -0.68 -6.68 -8.07
N HIS A 146 0.62 -6.59 -8.31
CA HIS A 146 1.35 -5.37 -8.68
C HIS A 146 1.35 -5.17 -10.19
N THR A 147 0.15 -5.08 -10.76
CA THR A 147 -0.06 -5.12 -12.21
C THR A 147 0.18 -3.80 -12.92
N SER A 148 0.40 -2.68 -12.22
CA SER A 148 0.53 -1.36 -12.84
C SER A 148 1.93 -0.75 -12.73
N GLN A 149 2.38 -0.14 -13.83
CA GLN A 149 3.59 0.67 -13.94
C GLN A 149 3.24 1.95 -14.71
N TYR A 150 3.81 3.08 -14.31
CA TYR A 150 3.59 4.38 -14.96
C TYR A 150 2.11 4.80 -15.08
N GLY A 151 1.25 4.31 -14.17
CA GLY A 151 -0.18 4.63 -14.15
C GLY A 151 -1.08 3.70 -14.96
N ASP A 152 -0.51 2.81 -15.77
CA ASP A 152 -1.24 1.89 -16.64
C ASP A 152 -0.94 0.42 -16.28
N ASN A 153 -1.73 -0.52 -16.81
CA ASN A 153 -1.43 -1.94 -16.64
C ASN A 153 -0.13 -2.30 -17.40
N THR A 154 0.80 -2.94 -16.70
CA THR A 154 2.14 -3.26 -17.20
C THR A 154 2.08 -4.13 -18.45
N LEU A 155 1.20 -5.13 -18.49
CA LEU A 155 1.07 -6.01 -19.65
C LEU A 155 0.39 -5.31 -20.83
N GLU A 156 -0.53 -4.36 -20.59
CA GLU A 156 -1.18 -3.61 -21.67
C GLU A 156 -0.19 -2.69 -22.39
N ILE A 157 0.68 -2.04 -21.63
CA ILE A 157 1.70 -1.16 -22.20
C ILE A 157 2.90 -1.93 -22.74
N SER A 158 3.00 -3.25 -22.55
CA SER A 158 4.14 -4.06 -23.00
C SER A 158 3.86 -4.72 -24.35
N SER A 159 4.82 -4.66 -25.27
CA SER A 159 4.82 -5.46 -26.52
C SER A 159 5.89 -6.54 -26.47
N ASP A 160 7.14 -6.14 -26.21
CA ASP A 160 8.27 -7.04 -25.96
C ASP A 160 8.76 -6.90 -24.52
N LEU A 161 9.02 -8.03 -23.86
CA LEU A 161 9.35 -8.10 -22.44
C LEU A 161 10.42 -9.15 -22.16
N VAL A 162 11.16 -8.93 -21.09
CA VAL A 162 12.16 -9.86 -20.55
C VAL A 162 11.79 -10.21 -19.12
N ILE A 163 11.83 -11.50 -18.79
CA ILE A 163 11.62 -11.99 -17.43
C ILE A 163 12.93 -12.53 -16.90
N LYS A 164 13.42 -11.96 -15.80
CA LYS A 164 14.58 -12.45 -15.07
C LYS A 164 14.17 -13.63 -14.21
N GLU A 165 14.94 -14.72 -14.27
CA GLU A 165 14.79 -15.91 -13.43
C GLU A 165 13.33 -16.43 -13.34
N PRO A 166 12.71 -16.72 -14.49
CA PRO A 166 11.27 -16.92 -14.60
C PRO A 166 10.76 -18.04 -13.71
N TYR A 167 9.58 -17.82 -13.14
CA TYR A 167 8.88 -18.78 -12.31
C TYR A 167 7.72 -19.41 -13.06
N TYR A 168 7.77 -20.72 -13.28
CA TYR A 168 6.69 -21.47 -13.93
C TYR A 168 5.96 -22.32 -12.91
N THR A 169 4.64 -22.14 -12.81
CA THR A 169 3.80 -22.75 -11.77
C THR A 169 2.34 -22.85 -12.26
N LEU A 170 1.44 -23.28 -11.38
CA LEU A 170 0.00 -23.28 -11.60
C LEU A 170 -0.63 -22.00 -11.06
N ASN A 171 -1.61 -21.43 -11.75
CA ASN A 171 -2.40 -20.30 -11.26
C ASN A 171 -3.45 -20.74 -10.21
N ALA A 172 -4.33 -19.83 -9.80
CA ALA A 172 -5.39 -20.12 -8.82
C ALA A 172 -6.46 -21.11 -9.34
N GLN A 173 -6.56 -21.28 -10.66
CA GLN A 173 -7.46 -22.21 -11.34
C GLN A 173 -6.79 -23.55 -11.67
N GLY A 174 -5.52 -23.74 -11.32
CA GLY A 174 -4.76 -24.95 -11.64
C GLY A 174 -4.22 -24.99 -13.08
N GLU A 175 -4.21 -23.87 -13.80
CA GLU A 175 -3.67 -23.78 -15.16
C GLU A 175 -2.19 -23.36 -15.12
N CYS A 176 -1.37 -23.91 -16.02
CA CYS A 176 0.05 -23.55 -16.13
C CYS A 176 0.25 -22.07 -16.48
N THR A 177 1.26 -21.44 -15.88
CA THR A 177 1.60 -20.04 -16.15
C THR A 177 3.02 -19.70 -15.74
N ILE A 178 3.64 -18.78 -16.48
CA ILE A 178 4.78 -18.00 -15.99
C ILE A 178 4.22 -16.93 -15.06
N ARG A 179 4.57 -16.98 -13.77
CA ARG A 179 4.06 -16.07 -12.74
C ARG A 179 5.10 -15.02 -12.36
N ILE A 180 4.66 -13.78 -12.24
CA ILE A 180 5.45 -12.65 -11.73
C ILE A 180 4.78 -12.14 -10.45
N ASP A 181 5.38 -12.42 -9.29
CA ASP A 181 4.96 -11.86 -8.00
C ASP A 181 5.76 -10.59 -7.62
N HIS A 182 6.94 -10.40 -8.22
CA HIS A 182 7.81 -9.26 -7.97
C HIS A 182 7.96 -8.39 -9.23
N PRO A 183 7.54 -7.10 -9.21
CA PRO A 183 7.62 -6.23 -10.37
C PRO A 183 9.03 -6.04 -10.95
N SER A 184 10.08 -6.18 -10.13
CA SER A 184 11.48 -6.04 -10.55
C SER A 184 11.98 -7.19 -11.43
N ASP A 185 11.24 -8.29 -11.51
CA ASP A 185 11.62 -9.47 -12.30
C ASP A 185 11.18 -9.31 -13.77
N LEU A 186 10.31 -8.33 -14.06
CA LEU A 186 9.81 -8.01 -15.39
C LEU A 186 10.46 -6.72 -15.92
N ILE A 187 11.05 -6.81 -17.11
CA ILE A 187 11.62 -5.68 -17.83
C ILE A 187 10.81 -5.47 -19.11
N VAL A 188 10.26 -4.26 -19.28
CA VAL A 188 9.58 -3.87 -20.52
C VAL A 188 10.62 -3.36 -21.52
N ILE A 189 10.76 -4.04 -22.65
CA ILE A 189 11.73 -3.71 -23.70
C ILE A 189 11.11 -2.78 -24.74
N ALA A 190 9.87 -3.07 -25.15
CA ALA A 190 9.14 -2.25 -26.10
C ALA A 190 7.72 -2.00 -25.59
N ILE A 191 7.22 -0.79 -25.85
CA ILE A 191 5.86 -0.40 -25.47
C ILE A 191 4.84 -0.73 -26.56
N SER A 192 3.61 -1.03 -26.17
CA SER A 192 2.46 -1.09 -27.07
C SER A 192 1.94 0.32 -27.34
N GLU A 193 1.74 0.70 -28.60
CA GLU A 193 1.18 2.02 -28.96
C GLU A 193 -0.34 2.10 -28.71
N ASN A 194 -1.01 0.94 -28.71
CA ASN A 194 -2.43 0.77 -28.41
C ASN A 194 -2.71 -0.67 -27.91
N PRO A 195 -3.85 -0.93 -27.25
CA PRO A 195 -4.17 -2.25 -26.71
C PRO A 195 -4.12 -3.39 -27.74
N GLU A 196 -4.42 -3.10 -29.01
CA GLU A 196 -4.47 -4.04 -30.14
C GLU A 196 -3.12 -4.29 -30.82
N SER A 197 -2.03 -3.71 -30.29
CA SER A 197 -0.70 -3.80 -30.91
C SER A 197 -0.17 -5.24 -30.99
N TRP A 198 -0.71 -6.16 -30.19
CA TRP A 198 -0.40 -7.60 -30.24
C TRP A 198 -0.76 -8.26 -31.58
N ARG A 199 -1.64 -7.64 -32.39
CA ARG A 199 -2.02 -8.17 -33.71
C ARG A 199 -0.96 -7.95 -34.78
N HIS A 200 0.01 -7.07 -34.54
CA HIS A 200 1.06 -6.78 -35.52
C HIS A 200 2.06 -7.94 -35.57
N LYS A 201 2.21 -8.56 -36.76
CA LYS A 201 3.12 -9.69 -37.00
C LYS A 201 4.58 -9.26 -37.12
N GLU A 202 4.83 -8.00 -37.43
CA GLU A 202 6.17 -7.48 -37.63
C GLU A 202 6.86 -7.28 -36.28
N HIS A 203 8.17 -7.56 -36.25
CA HIS A 203 9.00 -7.04 -35.17
C HIS A 203 8.87 -5.53 -35.18
N TYR A 204 8.96 -4.89 -34.02
CA TYR A 204 9.34 -3.48 -33.99
C TYR A 204 10.77 -3.41 -34.55
N SER A 205 10.91 -3.42 -35.87
CA SER A 205 12.13 -3.16 -36.63
C SER A 205 12.34 -1.65 -36.74
N GLY A 206 12.00 -0.92 -35.68
CA GLY A 206 12.53 0.41 -35.45
C GLY A 206 13.97 0.24 -34.99
N GLY A 207 14.87 -0.12 -35.91
CA GLY A 207 16.29 -0.02 -35.65
C GLY A 207 16.60 1.38 -35.07
N PRO A 208 17.50 1.49 -34.08
CA PRO A 208 17.92 2.78 -33.52
C PRO A 208 18.38 3.80 -34.58
N ASP A 209 18.74 3.32 -35.77
CA ASP A 209 19.41 4.08 -36.83
C ASP A 209 18.49 5.03 -37.64
N LEU A 210 17.17 5.04 -37.44
CA LEU A 210 16.24 5.86 -38.26
C LEU A 210 15.44 6.94 -37.52
N VAL A 211 15.43 6.95 -36.18
CA VAL A 211 14.61 7.91 -35.40
C VAL A 211 15.51 8.86 -34.63
N SER A 212 15.43 10.15 -34.94
CA SER A 212 16.25 11.15 -34.25
C SER A 212 15.76 11.39 -32.81
N PRO A 213 16.63 11.81 -31.87
CA PRO A 213 16.20 12.20 -30.52
C PRO A 213 15.11 13.29 -30.52
N ASP A 214 15.06 14.14 -31.54
CA ASP A 214 14.03 15.17 -31.71
C ASP A 214 12.66 14.56 -32.07
N ASP A 215 12.64 13.46 -32.82
CA ASP A 215 11.39 12.75 -33.13
C ASP A 215 10.82 12.06 -31.89
N PHE A 216 11.68 11.51 -31.02
CA PHE A 216 11.26 11.03 -29.70
C PHE A 216 10.66 12.14 -28.84
N LYS A 217 11.27 13.34 -28.83
CA LYS A 217 10.69 14.52 -28.17
C LYS A 217 9.30 14.86 -28.73
N LYS A 218 9.11 14.84 -30.05
CA LYS A 218 7.81 15.10 -30.69
C LYS A 218 6.76 14.04 -30.32
N LYS A 219 7.13 12.75 -30.35
CA LYS A 219 6.26 11.64 -29.93
C LYS A 219 5.84 11.78 -28.47
N GLY A 220 6.78 12.04 -27.57
CA GLY A 220 6.51 12.27 -26.15
C GLY A 220 5.59 13.48 -25.92
N ASN A 221 5.84 14.60 -26.61
CA ASN A 221 4.96 15.78 -26.55
C ASN A 221 3.54 15.48 -27.05
N SER A 222 3.41 14.69 -28.11
CA SER A 222 2.11 14.28 -28.65
C SER A 222 1.35 13.39 -27.67
N ALA A 223 2.01 12.40 -27.07
CA ALA A 223 1.44 11.54 -26.04
C ALA A 223 0.98 12.35 -24.80
N LEU A 224 1.83 13.27 -24.33
CA LEU A 224 1.54 14.12 -23.20
C LEU A 224 0.39 15.11 -23.46
N LEU A 225 0.46 15.89 -24.55
CA LEU A 225 -0.44 17.01 -24.77
C LEU A 225 -1.77 16.60 -25.42
N LYS A 226 -1.76 15.59 -26.31
CA LYS A 226 -2.96 15.18 -27.04
C LYS A 226 -3.70 14.04 -26.36
N LYS A 227 -2.97 13.02 -25.89
CA LYS A 227 -3.57 11.82 -25.28
C LYS A 227 -3.63 11.88 -23.75
N LYS A 228 -2.81 12.73 -23.12
CA LYS A 228 -2.52 12.69 -21.67
C LYS A 228 -2.05 11.31 -21.21
N ASN A 229 -1.38 10.58 -22.10
CA ASN A 229 -0.79 9.28 -21.79
C ASN A 229 0.63 9.50 -21.24
N TYR A 230 0.75 9.41 -19.91
CA TYR A 230 2.00 9.66 -19.22
C TYR A 230 3.01 8.52 -19.37
N ALA A 231 2.55 7.26 -19.42
CA ALA A 231 3.42 6.09 -19.61
C ALA A 231 4.10 6.14 -20.98
N GLU A 232 3.32 6.36 -22.04
CA GLU A 232 3.81 6.52 -23.41
C GLU A 232 4.77 7.72 -23.51
N ALA A 233 4.41 8.87 -22.93
CA ALA A 233 5.27 10.05 -22.93
C ALA A 233 6.61 9.79 -22.21
N TYR A 234 6.56 9.14 -21.05
CA TYR A 234 7.76 8.77 -20.28
C TYR A 234 8.70 7.87 -21.09
N SER A 235 8.15 6.83 -21.72
CA SER A 235 8.91 5.91 -22.56
C SER A 235 9.60 6.66 -23.72
N TRP A 236 8.85 7.48 -24.47
CA TRP A 236 9.43 8.24 -25.57
C TRP A 236 10.54 9.21 -25.13
N TYR A 237 10.36 9.92 -24.02
CA TYR A 237 11.44 10.78 -23.52
C TYR A 237 12.66 9.99 -23.06
N THR A 238 12.45 8.82 -22.45
CA THR A 238 13.54 7.95 -21.99
C THR A 238 14.37 7.41 -23.15
N GLU A 239 13.73 6.94 -24.23
CA GLU A 239 14.44 6.51 -25.45
C GLU A 239 15.18 7.68 -26.12
N GLY A 240 14.55 8.86 -26.19
CA GLY A 240 15.22 10.06 -26.67
C GLY A 240 16.47 10.43 -25.87
N LEU A 241 16.45 10.24 -24.54
CA LEU A 241 17.58 10.52 -23.66
C LEU A 241 18.74 9.53 -23.85
N LYS A 242 18.44 8.23 -23.98
CA LYS A 242 19.46 7.20 -24.26
C LYS A 242 20.27 7.53 -25.52
N LEU A 243 19.59 7.97 -26.58
CA LEU A 243 20.27 8.36 -27.82
C LEU A 243 21.02 9.69 -27.67
N ALA A 244 20.44 10.65 -26.95
CA ALA A 244 21.03 11.97 -26.76
C ALA A 244 22.30 11.97 -25.88
N GLU A 245 22.57 10.93 -25.08
CA GLU A 245 23.82 10.80 -24.32
C GLU A 245 25.06 10.70 -25.23
N SER A 246 24.90 10.15 -26.43
CA SER A 246 25.98 9.90 -27.39
C SER A 246 26.40 11.10 -28.26
N ASP A 247 25.62 12.20 -28.26
CA ASP A 247 25.86 13.38 -29.10
C ASP A 247 26.30 14.62 -28.29
N GLU A 248 27.56 15.03 -28.43
CA GLU A 248 28.10 16.26 -27.81
C GLU A 248 27.38 17.54 -28.28
N ARG A 249 26.74 17.53 -29.46
CA ARG A 249 25.99 18.68 -30.01
C ARG A 249 24.55 18.74 -29.48
N GLY A 250 24.11 17.72 -28.72
CA GLY A 250 22.73 17.53 -28.27
C GLY A 250 22.37 18.11 -26.90
N LYS A 251 23.24 18.88 -26.24
CA LYS A 251 23.02 19.35 -24.84
C LYS A 251 21.66 20.04 -24.65
N THR A 252 21.30 20.99 -25.50
CA THR A 252 19.99 21.68 -25.41
C THR A 252 18.81 20.71 -25.50
N LEU A 253 18.88 19.75 -26.43
CA LEU A 253 17.83 18.75 -26.60
C LEU A 253 17.72 17.80 -25.41
N ARG A 254 18.87 17.40 -24.84
CA ARG A 254 18.93 16.59 -23.61
C ARG A 254 18.26 17.32 -22.44
N ASN A 255 18.60 18.58 -22.22
CA ASN A 255 18.00 19.41 -21.19
C ASN A 255 16.48 19.55 -21.40
N ASP A 256 16.00 19.69 -22.65
CA ASP A 256 14.56 19.74 -22.94
C ASP A 256 13.84 18.43 -22.65
N LEU A 257 14.42 17.30 -23.05
CA LEU A 257 13.91 15.96 -22.80
C LEU A 257 13.83 15.68 -21.29
N GLN A 258 14.91 15.94 -20.55
CA GLN A 258 14.96 15.81 -19.09
C GLN A 258 13.88 16.68 -18.44
N ARG A 259 13.79 17.95 -18.82
CA ARG A 259 12.77 18.86 -18.28
C ARG A 259 11.38 18.27 -18.52
N ASN A 260 11.06 17.87 -19.75
CA ASN A 260 9.75 17.27 -20.08
C ASN A 260 9.48 15.98 -19.30
N ARG A 261 10.47 15.10 -19.17
CA ARG A 261 10.35 13.87 -18.40
C ARG A 261 10.16 14.15 -16.91
N ALA A 262 10.80 15.17 -16.34
CA ALA A 262 10.55 15.63 -14.97
C ALA A 262 9.09 16.01 -14.73
N HIS A 263 8.43 16.65 -15.72
CA HIS A 263 7.01 16.98 -15.61
C HIS A 263 6.12 15.74 -15.63
N VAL A 264 6.42 14.78 -16.51
CA VAL A 264 5.71 13.51 -16.56
C VAL A 264 5.90 12.74 -15.25
N ASN A 265 7.14 12.67 -14.75
CA ASN A 265 7.46 12.03 -13.48
C ASN A 265 6.72 12.66 -12.29
N LEU A 266 6.49 13.98 -12.29
CA LEU A 266 5.61 14.63 -11.30
C LEU A 266 4.16 14.12 -11.36
N GLN A 267 3.59 13.97 -12.56
CA GLN A 267 2.22 13.45 -12.71
C GLN A 267 2.13 11.98 -12.30
N LEU A 268 3.19 11.21 -12.56
CA LEU A 268 3.32 9.80 -12.16
C LEU A 268 3.70 9.60 -10.69
N GLN A 269 3.91 10.67 -9.92
CA GLN A 269 4.39 10.62 -8.53
C GLN A 269 5.74 9.90 -8.36
N ARG A 270 6.60 10.01 -9.37
CA ARG A 270 7.99 9.52 -9.40
C ARG A 270 8.93 10.65 -9.02
N PHE A 271 8.87 11.04 -7.75
CA PHE A 271 9.43 12.31 -7.29
C PHE A 271 10.96 12.29 -7.26
N ASP A 272 11.61 11.16 -6.98
CA ASP A 272 13.08 11.06 -7.01
C ASP A 272 13.61 11.36 -8.42
N GLU A 273 13.07 10.69 -9.43
CA GLU A 273 13.47 10.92 -10.82
C GLU A 273 13.02 12.29 -11.33
N ALA A 274 11.85 12.80 -10.89
CA ALA A 274 11.43 14.17 -11.21
C ALA A 274 12.42 15.23 -10.68
N ILE A 275 13.01 15.00 -9.50
CA ILE A 275 14.05 15.88 -8.95
C ILE A 275 15.33 15.77 -9.78
N SER A 276 15.81 14.54 -10.05
CA SER A 276 17.02 14.34 -10.84
C SER A 276 16.90 14.97 -12.23
N ASP A 277 15.87 14.60 -12.99
CA ASP A 277 15.63 15.12 -14.33
C ASP A 277 15.50 16.65 -14.35
N ALA A 278 14.82 17.22 -13.35
CA ALA A 278 14.71 18.66 -13.24
C ALA A 278 16.09 19.31 -13.03
N LEU A 279 16.88 18.83 -12.07
CA LEU A 279 18.17 19.40 -11.74
C LEU A 279 19.20 19.20 -12.87
N ASP A 280 19.21 18.04 -13.51
CA ASP A 280 20.11 17.73 -14.63
C ASP A 280 19.80 18.60 -15.86
N SER A 281 18.56 19.09 -15.98
CA SER A 281 18.14 19.99 -17.07
C SER A 281 18.56 21.45 -16.89
N ILE A 282 19.19 21.82 -15.77
CA ILE A 282 19.61 23.20 -15.47
C ILE A 282 20.80 23.59 -16.34
N THR A 283 20.75 24.79 -16.92
CA THR A 283 21.78 25.29 -17.84
C THR A 283 22.79 26.21 -17.17
N SER A 284 22.41 26.88 -16.07
CA SER A 284 23.25 27.87 -15.33
C SER A 284 23.71 29.06 -16.19
N ASN A 285 23.01 29.36 -17.28
CA ASN A 285 23.36 30.40 -18.26
C ASN A 285 22.58 31.70 -18.05
N GLU A 286 23.12 32.80 -18.57
CA GLU A 286 22.63 34.15 -18.23
C GLU A 286 21.48 34.69 -19.09
N THR A 287 21.10 34.04 -20.20
CA THR A 287 20.03 34.54 -21.07
C THR A 287 18.66 34.45 -20.37
N ASN A 288 17.79 35.44 -20.61
CA ASN A 288 16.49 35.50 -19.96
C ASN A 288 15.60 34.28 -20.27
N GLU A 289 15.70 33.72 -21.48
CA GLU A 289 14.97 32.51 -21.87
C GLU A 289 15.44 31.29 -21.06
N LEU A 290 16.75 31.07 -20.95
CA LEU A 290 17.33 29.96 -20.19
C LEU A 290 17.06 30.09 -18.70
N LYS A 291 17.09 31.31 -18.14
CA LYS A 291 16.66 31.58 -16.75
C LYS A 291 15.21 31.15 -16.51
N GLY A 292 14.31 31.39 -17.47
CA GLY A 292 12.92 30.94 -17.40
C GLY A 292 12.79 29.41 -17.43
N LEU A 293 13.63 28.72 -18.18
CA LEU A 293 13.68 27.25 -18.22
C LEU A 293 14.26 26.64 -16.93
N ASP A 294 15.33 27.23 -16.40
CA ASP A 294 15.93 26.83 -15.13
C ASP A 294 14.95 27.08 -13.96
N ALA A 295 14.19 28.19 -13.99
CA ALA A 295 13.14 28.45 -13.00
C ALA A 295 12.02 27.39 -13.04
N LYS A 296 11.61 26.94 -14.23
CA LYS A 296 10.67 25.81 -14.40
C LYS A 296 11.22 24.51 -13.84
N ALA A 297 12.52 24.24 -14.04
CA ALA A 297 13.19 23.08 -13.47
C ALA A 297 13.17 23.11 -11.94
N TYR A 298 13.58 24.23 -11.32
CA TYR A 298 13.51 24.40 -9.87
C TYR A 298 12.09 24.30 -9.31
N ASN A 299 11.08 24.81 -10.04
CA ASN A 299 9.69 24.63 -9.64
C ASN A 299 9.32 23.14 -9.57
N ARG A 300 9.69 22.35 -10.58
CA ARG A 300 9.41 20.90 -10.64
C ARG A 300 10.11 20.15 -9.51
N ALA A 301 11.40 20.41 -9.29
CA ALA A 301 12.15 19.83 -8.17
C ALA A 301 11.54 20.23 -6.81
N GLY A 302 11.10 21.49 -6.67
CA GLY A 302 10.43 22.01 -5.48
C GLY A 302 9.11 21.31 -5.19
N LEU A 303 8.27 21.10 -6.20
CA LEU A 303 7.00 20.38 -6.09
C LEU A 303 7.21 18.91 -5.72
N ALA A 304 8.18 18.24 -6.35
CA ALA A 304 8.52 16.86 -6.04
C ALA A 304 9.01 16.69 -4.60
N ALA A 305 9.98 17.52 -4.17
CA ALA A 305 10.49 17.52 -2.80
C ALA A 305 9.39 17.84 -1.78
N TYR A 306 8.50 18.79 -2.08
CA TYR A 306 7.35 19.10 -1.23
C TYR A 306 6.44 17.88 -1.05
N SER A 307 6.18 17.16 -2.14
CA SER A 307 5.28 16.00 -2.16
C SER A 307 5.86 14.78 -1.43
N GLN A 308 7.19 14.69 -1.33
CA GLN A 308 7.90 13.71 -0.51
C GLN A 308 7.99 14.10 0.98
N GLY A 309 7.55 15.31 1.36
CA GLY A 309 7.72 15.84 2.71
C GLY A 309 9.12 16.39 3.00
N GLU A 310 9.97 16.55 1.99
CA GLU A 310 11.34 17.06 2.12
C GLU A 310 11.34 18.60 2.08
N PHE A 311 10.65 19.23 3.04
CA PHE A 311 10.31 20.66 2.99
C PHE A 311 11.52 21.60 2.99
N LEU A 312 12.63 21.21 3.63
CA LEU A 312 13.88 21.98 3.56
C LEU A 312 14.47 22.01 2.14
N LYS A 313 14.48 20.87 1.43
CA LYS A 313 14.91 20.80 0.02
C LYS A 313 13.97 21.60 -0.87
N ALA A 314 12.66 21.42 -0.68
CA ALA A 314 11.64 22.19 -1.40
C ALA A 314 11.84 23.70 -1.23
N ARG A 315 12.11 24.17 -0.01
CA ARG A 315 12.44 25.57 0.27
C ARG A 315 13.64 26.06 -0.53
N CYS A 316 14.71 25.27 -0.59
CA CYS A 316 15.90 25.63 -1.36
C CYS A 316 15.58 25.78 -2.84
N TYR A 317 14.85 24.84 -3.44
CA TYR A 317 14.48 24.91 -4.86
C TYR A 317 13.56 26.10 -5.17
N PHE A 318 12.52 26.33 -4.37
CA PHE A 318 11.63 27.48 -4.59
C PHE A 318 12.33 28.83 -4.39
N LYS A 319 13.34 28.92 -3.51
CA LYS A 319 14.20 30.12 -3.42
C LYS A 319 15.04 30.34 -4.68
N GLN A 320 15.53 29.28 -5.32
CA GLN A 320 16.23 29.42 -6.60
C GLN A 320 15.28 29.84 -7.73
N GLN A 321 14.06 29.28 -7.77
CA GLN A 321 13.01 29.75 -8.67
C GLN A 321 12.73 31.26 -8.48
N GLU A 322 12.52 31.71 -7.23
CA GLU A 322 12.28 33.12 -6.92
C GLU A 322 13.43 34.03 -7.35
N ARG A 323 14.69 33.60 -7.16
CA ARG A 323 15.87 34.36 -7.60
C ARG A 323 15.93 34.54 -9.12
N LEU A 324 15.55 33.51 -9.87
CA LEU A 324 15.55 33.55 -11.33
C LEU A 324 14.36 34.33 -11.90
N GLN A 325 13.23 34.38 -11.18
CA GLN A 325 12.01 35.09 -11.58
C GLN A 325 11.40 35.88 -10.40
N PRO A 326 12.00 37.03 -10.00
CA PRO A 326 11.58 37.77 -8.80
C PRO A 326 10.15 38.33 -8.83
N ASP A 327 9.65 38.59 -10.04
CA ASP A 327 8.30 39.13 -10.27
C ASP A 327 7.22 38.05 -10.21
N ASP A 328 7.58 36.77 -10.32
CA ASP A 328 6.64 35.65 -10.22
C ASP A 328 6.15 35.47 -8.76
N GLN A 329 4.84 35.38 -8.59
CA GLN A 329 4.20 35.19 -7.28
C GLN A 329 4.09 33.72 -6.89
N GLN A 330 4.18 32.78 -7.85
CA GLN A 330 4.12 31.34 -7.57
C GLN A 330 5.16 30.87 -6.54
N PRO A 331 6.47 31.15 -6.68
CA PRO A 331 7.45 30.69 -5.70
C PRO A 331 7.19 31.27 -4.31
N LYS A 332 6.69 32.51 -4.20
CA LYS A 332 6.31 33.13 -2.92
C LYS A 332 5.16 32.38 -2.24
N LEU A 333 4.16 31.93 -3.00
CA LEU A 333 3.06 31.10 -2.49
C LEU A 333 3.56 29.74 -2.02
N HIS A 334 4.44 29.09 -2.78
CA HIS A 334 5.05 27.82 -2.38
C HIS A 334 5.90 27.97 -1.11
N LEU A 335 6.71 29.02 -1.00
CA LEU A 335 7.53 29.29 0.19
C LEU A 335 6.68 29.53 1.44
N ARG A 336 5.53 30.21 1.32
CA ARG A 336 4.57 30.35 2.44
C ARG A 336 4.05 28.98 2.92
N ARG A 337 3.68 28.10 1.99
CA ARG A 337 3.23 26.74 2.32
C ARG A 337 4.33 25.94 2.99
N VAL A 338 5.53 25.94 2.42
CA VAL A 338 6.72 25.28 2.98
C VAL A 338 7.02 25.76 4.40
N ASN A 339 6.96 27.07 4.66
CA ASN A 339 7.21 27.59 6.01
C ASN A 339 6.15 27.11 7.02
N ALA A 340 4.89 26.96 6.62
CA ALA A 340 3.86 26.38 7.48
C ALA A 340 4.16 24.91 7.81
N ARG A 341 4.63 24.13 6.82
CA ARG A 341 5.05 22.72 7.02
C ARG A 341 6.24 22.61 7.96
N LEU A 342 7.25 23.45 7.79
CA LEU A 342 8.42 23.48 8.68
C LEU A 342 8.06 23.88 10.12
N GLN A 343 7.07 24.74 10.32
CA GLN A 343 6.57 25.06 11.66
C GLN A 343 5.89 23.85 12.31
N GLU A 344 5.04 23.14 11.57
CA GLU A 344 4.39 21.91 12.03
C GLU A 344 5.41 20.83 12.40
N GLU A 345 6.42 20.57 11.58
CA GLU A 345 7.49 19.60 11.89
C GLU A 345 8.26 19.97 13.16
N ALA A 346 8.45 21.27 13.41
CA ALA A 346 9.27 21.75 14.52
C ALA A 346 8.54 21.69 15.87
N ASN A 347 7.23 21.96 15.90
CA ASN A 347 6.52 22.17 17.17
C ASN A 347 5.13 21.51 17.26
N GLY A 348 4.68 20.80 16.24
CA GLY A 348 3.38 20.11 16.26
C GLY A 348 2.18 21.05 16.36
N THR A 349 2.33 22.32 15.97
CA THR A 349 1.23 23.30 15.99
C THR A 349 0.48 23.26 14.67
N TYR A 350 -0.77 22.77 14.73
CA TYR A 350 -1.64 22.65 13.56
C TYR A 350 -2.87 23.54 13.73
N ASN A 351 -3.25 24.22 12.66
CA ASN A 351 -4.58 24.84 12.58
C ASN A 351 -5.61 23.76 12.19
N MET A 352 -6.02 22.96 13.18
CA MET A 352 -6.91 21.81 12.95
C MET A 352 -8.28 22.21 12.38
N SER A 353 -8.83 23.36 12.78
CA SER A 353 -10.10 23.83 12.22
C SER A 353 -9.99 24.13 10.72
N ARG A 354 -8.89 24.77 10.30
CA ARG A 354 -8.60 25.01 8.88
C ARG A 354 -8.30 23.72 8.11
N ILE A 355 -7.60 22.78 8.73
CA ILE A 355 -7.33 21.48 8.12
C ILE A 355 -8.66 20.78 7.84
N VAL A 356 -9.49 20.59 8.88
CA VAL A 356 -10.78 19.91 8.79
C VAL A 356 -11.72 20.62 7.82
N SER A 357 -11.78 21.95 7.81
CA SER A 357 -12.66 22.69 6.89
C SER A 357 -12.29 22.52 5.41
N ASN A 358 -11.04 22.17 5.12
CA ASN A 358 -10.53 21.98 3.76
C ASN A 358 -10.52 20.51 3.32
N LEU A 359 -10.88 19.57 4.20
CA LEU A 359 -10.94 18.16 3.84
C LEU A 359 -12.17 17.88 2.98
N SER A 360 -12.01 16.98 2.02
CA SER A 360 -13.13 16.31 1.39
C SER A 360 -13.93 15.54 2.44
N LYS A 361 -15.22 15.33 2.17
CA LYS A 361 -16.08 14.48 3.01
C LYS A 361 -15.60 13.03 3.05
N THR A 362 -14.90 12.58 2.00
CA THR A 362 -14.42 11.20 1.84
C THR A 362 -12.92 11.20 1.53
N GLY A 363 -12.14 10.43 2.29
CA GLY A 363 -10.70 10.19 2.08
C GLY A 363 -9.82 11.43 1.95
N GLY A 364 -9.91 12.33 2.93
CA GLY A 364 -9.14 13.57 2.96
C GLY A 364 -7.63 13.35 3.05
N ARG A 365 -6.86 14.00 2.17
CA ARG A 365 -5.39 14.08 2.22
C ARG A 365 -4.96 15.49 2.59
N PRO A 366 -4.98 15.87 3.88
CA PRO A 366 -4.61 17.22 4.31
C PRO A 366 -3.21 17.59 3.84
N ASP A 367 -3.06 18.83 3.39
CA ASP A 367 -1.74 19.45 3.29
C ASP A 367 -1.31 19.75 4.74
N ALA A 368 -0.41 18.93 5.29
CA ALA A 368 0.14 19.01 6.65
C ALA A 368 1.46 18.23 6.72
N ALA A 369 2.38 18.63 7.59
CA ALA A 369 3.63 17.92 7.83
C ALA A 369 3.55 16.99 9.05
N SER A 370 4.43 15.99 9.09
CA SER A 370 4.56 15.10 10.24
C SER A 370 5.36 15.75 11.37
N TYR A 371 4.81 15.76 12.57
CA TYR A 371 5.48 16.06 13.82
C TYR A 371 5.77 14.77 14.58
N GLY A 372 7.05 14.43 14.70
CA GLY A 372 7.49 13.23 15.43
C GLY A 372 7.41 13.33 16.95
N GLY A 373 7.26 14.55 17.48
CA GLY A 373 7.22 14.79 18.91
C GLY A 373 8.52 14.51 19.65
N PRO A 374 8.51 14.67 20.98
CA PRO A 374 9.64 14.35 21.83
C PRO A 374 9.72 12.84 22.04
N THR A 375 9.89 12.09 20.96
CA THR A 375 9.90 10.63 20.98
C THR A 375 11.15 10.07 20.34
N GLU A 376 11.49 8.84 20.69
CA GLU A 376 12.60 8.10 20.11
C GLU A 376 12.24 6.61 19.97
N ILE A 377 12.87 5.93 19.02
CA ILE A 377 12.68 4.49 18.81
C ILE A 377 13.82 3.76 19.51
N LYS A 378 13.48 2.80 20.37
CA LYS A 378 14.44 1.95 21.11
C LYS A 378 13.97 0.51 21.14
N ASP A 379 14.84 -0.39 21.59
CA ASP A 379 14.44 -1.75 21.91
C ASP A 379 13.44 -1.74 23.08
N SER A 380 12.36 -2.50 22.93
CA SER A 380 11.31 -2.69 23.93
C SER A 380 11.36 -4.13 24.44
N PRO A 381 11.55 -4.34 25.76
CA PRO A 381 11.61 -5.69 26.33
C PRO A 381 10.36 -6.52 26.01
N GLY A 382 10.54 -7.61 25.25
CA GLY A 382 9.46 -8.52 24.88
C GLY A 382 8.58 -8.05 23.70
N SER A 383 8.85 -6.88 23.10
CA SER A 383 8.10 -6.33 21.96
C SER A 383 8.98 -5.88 20.80
N GLY A 384 10.26 -6.24 20.80
CA GLY A 384 11.20 -5.87 19.73
C GLY A 384 11.61 -4.41 19.84
N ARG A 385 11.02 -3.53 19.02
CA ARG A 385 11.26 -2.07 19.08
C ARG A 385 9.98 -1.36 19.50
N GLY A 386 10.12 -0.25 20.21
CA GLY A 386 9.01 0.56 20.69
C GLY A 386 9.30 2.05 20.56
N LEU A 387 8.26 2.86 20.70
CA LEU A 387 8.34 4.31 20.75
C LEU A 387 8.37 4.76 22.21
N PHE A 388 9.38 5.56 22.58
CA PHE A 388 9.59 6.03 23.96
C PHE A 388 9.54 7.56 24.02
N ALA A 389 9.07 8.09 25.14
CA ALA A 389 9.12 9.52 25.40
C ALA A 389 10.54 9.96 25.77
N THR A 390 11.01 11.07 25.21
CA THR A 390 12.33 11.67 25.54
C THR A 390 12.24 12.71 26.66
N GLN A 391 11.04 13.19 26.95
CA GLN A 391 10.73 14.12 28.04
C GLN A 391 9.36 13.77 28.64
N ASN A 392 8.99 14.42 29.74
CA ASN A 392 7.65 14.26 30.31
C ASN A 392 6.59 14.83 29.33
N ILE A 393 5.49 14.09 29.15
CA ILE A 393 4.34 14.50 28.33
C ILE A 393 3.12 14.53 29.24
N GLU A 394 2.43 15.66 29.30
CA GLU A 394 1.26 15.85 30.17
C GLU A 394 -0.02 15.31 29.52
N PRO A 395 -1.07 15.01 30.31
CA PRO A 395 -2.35 14.54 29.77
C PRO A 395 -2.91 15.46 28.66
N ASN A 396 -3.44 14.86 27.59
CA ASN A 396 -3.96 15.47 26.37
C ASN A 396 -2.96 16.20 25.45
N GLU A 397 -1.69 16.28 25.82
CA GLU A 397 -0.65 16.79 24.92
C GLU A 397 -0.47 15.88 23.70
N ILE A 398 -0.09 16.48 22.56
CA ILE A 398 0.21 15.75 21.34
C ILE A 398 1.55 15.04 21.52
N ILE A 399 1.52 13.72 21.43
CA ILE A 399 2.71 12.87 21.39
C ILE A 399 3.32 12.94 20.01
N LEU A 400 2.52 12.72 18.97
CA LEU A 400 2.91 12.88 17.57
C LEU A 400 1.69 13.20 16.70
N CYS A 401 1.95 13.78 15.55
CA CYS A 401 0.98 13.95 14.47
C CYS A 401 1.68 13.53 13.18
N GLU A 402 1.30 12.42 12.57
CA GLU A 402 2.02 11.89 11.42
C GLU A 402 1.11 11.81 10.19
N LYS A 403 1.61 12.30 9.06
CA LYS A 403 0.98 12.10 7.76
C LYS A 403 1.29 10.71 7.24
N ALA A 404 0.28 10.04 6.69
CA ALA A 404 0.44 8.70 6.16
C ALA A 404 1.58 8.62 5.15
N PHE A 405 2.41 7.57 5.29
CA PHE A 405 3.31 7.18 4.22
C PHE A 405 2.50 6.80 2.98
N CYS A 406 1.44 6.03 3.17
CA CYS A 406 0.49 5.67 2.14
C CYS A 406 -0.89 5.46 2.76
N ALA A 407 -1.94 5.88 2.05
CA ALA A 407 -3.32 5.64 2.42
C ALA A 407 -4.09 5.21 1.17
N ALA A 408 -4.82 4.11 1.28
CA ALA A 408 -5.72 3.55 0.29
C ALA A 408 -7.15 3.73 0.81
N TRP A 409 -7.95 4.52 0.10
CA TRP A 409 -9.32 4.84 0.52
C TRP A 409 -10.33 3.94 -0.17
N SER A 410 -11.43 3.63 0.52
CA SER A 410 -12.47 2.70 0.07
C SER A 410 -13.11 3.03 -1.28
N HIS A 411 -13.21 4.32 -1.60
CA HIS A 411 -13.77 4.83 -2.86
C HIS A 411 -12.77 4.82 -4.03
N GLU A 412 -11.50 4.48 -3.79
CA GLU A 412 -10.48 4.40 -4.85
C GLU A 412 -10.58 3.04 -5.56
N ALA A 413 -10.52 3.06 -6.89
CA ALA A 413 -10.75 1.87 -7.72
C ALA A 413 -9.82 0.70 -7.39
N ASP A 414 -8.57 0.99 -7.02
CA ASP A 414 -7.54 0.00 -6.67
C ASP A 414 -7.64 -0.52 -5.23
N THR A 415 -8.49 0.06 -4.38
CA THR A 415 -8.57 -0.33 -2.97
C THR A 415 -9.45 -1.55 -2.82
N PHE A 416 -8.88 -2.64 -2.30
CA PHE A 416 -9.62 -3.84 -1.91
C PHE A 416 -8.91 -4.62 -0.82
N THR A 417 -9.69 -5.44 -0.13
CA THR A 417 -9.22 -6.37 0.89
C THR A 417 -9.33 -7.79 0.35
N ALA A 418 -8.32 -8.61 0.65
CA ALA A 418 -8.25 -10.00 0.25
C ALA A 418 -8.24 -10.94 1.47
N LEU A 419 -8.56 -12.20 1.21
CA LEU A 419 -8.39 -13.33 2.13
C LEU A 419 -7.05 -14.01 1.82
N ALA A 420 -6.00 -13.56 2.49
CA ALA A 420 -4.66 -14.12 2.38
C ALA A 420 -4.58 -15.40 3.23
N CYS A 421 -4.39 -16.56 2.59
CA CYS A 421 -4.34 -17.85 3.27
C CYS A 421 -2.89 -18.28 3.47
N ASP A 422 -2.43 -18.28 4.71
CA ASP A 422 -1.04 -18.56 5.05
C ASP A 422 -0.79 -20.08 5.14
N LEU A 423 -0.19 -20.65 4.10
CA LEU A 423 0.16 -22.06 3.99
C LEU A 423 1.17 -22.50 5.07
N ARG A 424 1.90 -21.56 5.70
CA ARG A 424 2.82 -21.87 6.82
C ARG A 424 2.06 -22.12 8.13
N GLU A 425 0.83 -21.63 8.21
CA GLU A 425 -0.07 -21.73 9.36
C GLU A 425 -1.32 -22.55 9.00
N ASP A 426 -1.16 -23.69 8.32
CA ASP A 426 -2.26 -24.57 7.92
C ASP A 426 -3.36 -23.87 7.12
N ALA A 427 -2.95 -23.05 6.15
CA ALA A 427 -3.83 -22.21 5.34
C ALA A 427 -4.74 -21.28 6.19
N ALA A 428 -4.23 -20.77 7.32
CA ALA A 428 -4.96 -19.80 8.13
C ALA A 428 -5.36 -18.57 7.29
N ILE A 429 -6.65 -18.27 7.27
CA ILE A 429 -7.19 -17.11 6.55
C ILE A 429 -6.89 -15.85 7.35
N LYS A 430 -6.22 -14.88 6.73
CA LYS A 430 -5.97 -13.53 7.26
C LYS A 430 -6.59 -12.51 6.33
N VAL A 431 -7.27 -11.51 6.92
CA VAL A 431 -7.80 -10.38 6.17
C VAL A 431 -6.64 -9.44 5.86
N PHE A 432 -6.41 -9.16 4.58
CA PHE A 432 -5.24 -8.43 4.13
C PHE A 432 -5.61 -7.22 3.24
N PRO A 433 -5.12 -6.00 3.54
CA PRO A 433 -5.40 -4.81 2.75
C PRO A 433 -4.57 -4.78 1.45
N ALA A 434 -4.94 -5.61 0.48
CA ALA A 434 -4.23 -5.77 -0.79
C ALA A 434 -4.10 -4.46 -1.60
N GLY A 435 -5.10 -3.58 -1.53
CA GLY A 435 -5.04 -2.25 -2.15
C GLY A 435 -3.94 -1.37 -1.58
N LEU A 436 -3.76 -1.35 -0.25
CA LEU A 436 -2.67 -0.64 0.41
C LEU A 436 -1.32 -1.24 0.03
N HIS A 437 -1.22 -2.58 -0.04
CA HIS A 437 -0.02 -3.27 -0.48
C HIS A 437 0.40 -2.91 -1.89
N LYS A 438 -0.52 -2.90 -2.85
CA LYS A 438 -0.28 -2.38 -4.20
C LYS A 438 0.23 -0.94 -4.18
N ALA A 439 -0.43 -0.07 -3.41
CA ALA A 439 -0.10 1.35 -3.34
C ALA A 439 1.29 1.61 -2.73
N VAL A 440 1.67 0.87 -1.68
CA VAL A 440 2.99 0.95 -1.05
C VAL A 440 4.06 0.46 -2.00
N VAL A 441 3.93 -0.73 -2.60
CA VAL A 441 4.93 -1.26 -3.56
C VAL A 441 5.13 -0.29 -4.73
N ARG A 442 4.04 0.23 -5.31
CA ARG A 442 4.13 1.25 -6.38
C ARG A 442 4.87 2.50 -5.90
N LYS A 443 4.58 2.99 -4.70
CA LYS A 443 5.26 4.17 -4.13
C LYS A 443 6.75 3.92 -3.94
N LEU A 444 7.14 2.72 -3.52
CA LEU A 444 8.53 2.32 -3.35
C LEU A 444 9.29 2.23 -4.67
N LEU A 445 8.70 1.59 -5.69
CA LEU A 445 9.27 1.54 -7.05
C LEU A 445 9.45 2.94 -7.65
N ASN A 446 8.48 3.84 -7.40
CA ASN A 446 8.50 5.20 -7.92
C ASN A 446 9.46 6.14 -7.17
N ASN A 447 9.83 5.80 -5.92
CA ASN A 447 10.62 6.66 -5.04
C ASN A 447 11.61 5.83 -4.21
N PRO A 448 12.71 5.34 -4.83
CA PRO A 448 13.75 4.55 -4.15
C PRO A 448 14.26 5.17 -2.84
N SER A 449 14.34 6.49 -2.73
CA SER A 449 14.78 7.21 -1.52
C SER A 449 13.93 6.93 -0.28
N GLN A 450 12.71 6.40 -0.48
CA GLN A 450 11.75 6.11 0.57
C GLN A 450 11.75 4.64 1.01
N VAL A 451 12.41 3.75 0.25
CA VAL A 451 12.37 2.28 0.44
C VAL A 451 12.80 1.87 1.85
N GLU A 452 13.93 2.38 2.33
CA GLU A 452 14.43 2.03 3.65
C GLU A 452 13.49 2.43 4.79
N LYS A 453 12.64 3.45 4.61
CA LYS A 453 11.67 3.85 5.65
C LYS A 453 10.66 2.74 5.93
N VAL A 454 10.23 2.03 4.88
CA VAL A 454 9.27 0.92 4.98
C VAL A 454 9.97 -0.38 5.36
N LEU A 455 11.10 -0.73 4.71
CA LEU A 455 11.79 -2.00 4.97
C LEU A 455 12.37 -2.12 6.39
N ARG A 456 12.51 -1.00 7.10
CA ARG A 456 12.90 -0.98 8.52
C ARG A 456 11.74 -1.26 9.48
N LEU A 457 10.49 -1.30 9.03
CA LEU A 457 9.35 -1.67 9.89
C LEU A 457 9.40 -3.16 10.24
N HIS A 458 8.62 -3.58 11.23
CA HIS A 458 8.61 -4.97 11.67
C HIS A 458 7.86 -5.86 10.68
N GLY A 459 8.46 -7.00 10.34
CA GLY A 459 7.85 -8.13 9.65
C GLY A 459 8.62 -9.39 10.06
N ASP A 460 7.94 -10.52 10.11
CA ASP A 460 8.50 -11.86 10.32
C ASP A 460 9.32 -12.33 9.10
N TYR A 461 8.89 -11.97 7.89
CA TYR A 461 9.67 -12.27 6.68
C TYR A 461 10.58 -11.09 6.33
N HIS A 462 11.89 -11.33 6.36
CA HIS A 462 12.90 -10.29 6.15
C HIS A 462 13.35 -10.12 4.69
N GLY A 463 12.99 -11.02 3.78
CA GLY A 463 13.31 -10.91 2.35
C GLY A 463 14.77 -10.51 2.08
N LEU A 464 14.93 -9.38 1.38
CA LEU A 464 16.23 -8.78 1.03
C LEU A 464 16.88 -7.93 2.13
N GLY A 465 16.27 -7.86 3.31
CA GLY A 465 16.72 -7.07 4.46
C GLY A 465 16.19 -5.64 4.47
N GLY A 466 16.79 -4.78 5.30
CA GLY A 466 16.32 -3.41 5.56
C GLY A 466 16.92 -2.32 4.65
N LYS A 467 17.54 -2.70 3.53
CA LYS A 467 18.35 -1.82 2.67
C LYS A 467 17.85 -1.82 1.24
N LEU A 468 17.89 -0.65 0.61
CA LEU A 468 17.59 -0.52 -0.81
C LEU A 468 18.64 -1.30 -1.62
N GLN A 469 18.17 -2.14 -2.53
CA GLN A 469 18.98 -2.76 -3.56
C GLN A 469 18.52 -2.25 -4.92
N GLU A 470 19.48 -1.98 -5.81
CA GLU A 470 19.22 -1.53 -7.17
C GLU A 470 19.94 -2.45 -8.15
N VAL A 471 19.21 -2.86 -9.19
CA VAL A 471 19.70 -3.73 -10.25
C VAL A 471 19.23 -3.13 -11.57
N ASP A 472 20.14 -3.02 -12.54
CA ASP A 472 19.87 -2.43 -13.85
C ASP A 472 19.21 -1.04 -13.77
N GLY A 473 19.64 -0.23 -12.80
CA GLY A 473 19.13 1.13 -12.56
C GLY A 473 17.72 1.21 -11.98
N SER A 474 17.16 0.10 -11.50
CA SER A 474 15.82 0.03 -10.92
C SER A 474 15.84 -0.54 -9.49
N PRO A 475 14.96 -0.07 -8.59
CA PRO A 475 14.85 -0.64 -7.24
C PRO A 475 14.29 -2.06 -7.27
N VAL A 476 14.91 -2.96 -6.51
CA VAL A 476 14.41 -4.33 -6.30
C VAL A 476 13.56 -4.37 -5.03
N ILE A 477 12.27 -4.69 -5.18
CA ILE A 477 11.30 -4.70 -4.09
C ILE A 477 10.76 -6.11 -3.90
N ASP A 478 11.11 -6.72 -2.75
CA ASP A 478 10.51 -7.96 -2.31
C ASP A 478 9.07 -7.70 -1.83
N THR A 479 8.11 -8.10 -2.66
CA THR A 479 6.68 -7.86 -2.42
C THR A 479 6.14 -8.71 -1.27
N PHE A 480 6.75 -9.86 -0.96
CA PHE A 480 6.39 -10.68 0.20
C PHE A 480 6.86 -10.06 1.50
N GLN A 481 8.05 -9.44 1.51
CA GLN A 481 8.52 -8.65 2.65
C GLN A 481 7.60 -7.47 2.92
N VAL A 482 7.22 -6.72 1.88
CA VAL A 482 6.28 -5.59 2.02
C VAL A 482 4.89 -6.08 2.45
N HIS A 483 4.43 -7.23 1.96
CA HIS A 483 3.16 -7.84 2.40
C HIS A 483 3.17 -8.07 3.91
N ASP A 484 4.21 -8.72 4.41
CA ASP A 484 4.33 -9.08 5.81
C ASP A 484 4.47 -7.83 6.72
N ILE A 485 5.24 -6.83 6.28
CA ILE A 485 5.28 -5.52 6.94
C ILE A 485 3.88 -4.89 7.02
N ILE A 486 3.11 -4.88 5.93
CA ILE A 486 1.77 -4.28 5.94
C ILE A 486 0.82 -5.05 6.85
N GLN A 487 0.90 -6.38 6.84
CA GLN A 487 0.08 -7.24 7.71
C GLN A 487 0.24 -6.90 9.20
N ARG A 488 1.45 -6.50 9.62
CA ARG A 488 1.75 -6.18 11.03
C ARG A 488 1.56 -4.70 11.38
N ASN A 489 1.66 -3.79 10.41
CA ASN A 489 1.82 -2.35 10.66
C ASN A 489 0.72 -1.45 10.07
N ALA A 490 -0.20 -1.98 9.26
CA ALA A 490 -1.29 -1.18 8.69
C ALA A 490 -2.34 -0.80 9.74
N PHE A 491 -2.92 0.40 9.59
CA PHE A 491 -4.01 0.89 10.41
C PHE A 491 -5.28 1.02 9.59
N GLY A 492 -6.41 0.61 10.18
CA GLY A 492 -7.74 0.92 9.66
C GLY A 492 -8.12 2.37 9.96
N LEU A 493 -8.62 3.08 8.94
CA LEU A 493 -9.05 4.47 9.05
C LEU A 493 -10.52 4.63 9.50
N GLY A 494 -11.22 3.52 9.70
CA GLY A 494 -12.65 3.49 9.99
C GLY A 494 -13.49 3.83 8.75
N GLN A 495 -14.79 3.56 8.83
CA GLN A 495 -15.73 3.72 7.73
C GLN A 495 -15.79 5.19 7.27
N GLN A 496 -15.37 5.46 6.03
CA GLN A 496 -15.37 6.80 5.42
C GLN A 496 -16.63 7.07 4.58
N THR A 497 -17.27 6.01 4.09
CA THR A 497 -18.45 6.09 3.21
C THR A 497 -19.49 5.04 3.61
N GLU A 498 -20.75 5.24 3.24
CA GLU A 498 -21.83 4.28 3.56
C GLU A 498 -21.64 2.91 2.90
N ASP A 499 -20.97 2.88 1.74
CA ASP A 499 -20.63 1.70 0.94
C ASP A 499 -19.28 1.05 1.31
N GLU A 500 -18.59 1.56 2.32
CA GLU A 500 -17.39 0.93 2.85
C GLU A 500 -17.76 -0.24 3.77
N ASP A 501 -17.25 -1.41 3.44
CA ASP A 501 -17.31 -2.66 4.20
C ASP A 501 -15.91 -3.28 4.30
N VAL A 502 -15.83 -4.54 4.75
CA VAL A 502 -14.53 -5.20 4.92
C VAL A 502 -13.79 -5.43 3.60
N SER A 503 -14.50 -5.61 2.48
CA SER A 503 -13.93 -5.89 1.16
C SER A 503 -13.25 -4.69 0.49
N ASN A 504 -13.51 -3.47 0.96
CA ASN A 504 -12.93 -2.22 0.46
C ASN A 504 -12.47 -1.28 1.57
N ALA A 505 -12.23 -1.78 2.78
CA ALA A 505 -11.89 -0.95 3.94
C ALA A 505 -10.73 0.03 3.69
N SER A 506 -10.91 1.27 4.16
CA SER A 506 -9.89 2.32 4.10
C SER A 506 -8.75 2.00 5.07
N THR A 507 -7.53 1.95 4.55
CA THR A 507 -6.33 1.56 5.32
C THR A 507 -5.13 2.44 4.99
N GLY A 508 -4.17 2.52 5.91
CA GLY A 508 -2.93 3.26 5.68
C GLY A 508 -1.73 2.73 6.46
N LEU A 509 -0.56 3.25 6.11
CA LEU A 509 0.72 2.96 6.74
C LEU A 509 1.36 4.28 7.23
N TRP A 510 1.81 4.31 8.48
CA TRP A 510 2.47 5.45 9.13
C TRP A 510 3.77 4.98 9.77
N ILE A 511 4.91 5.48 9.30
CA ILE A 511 6.22 4.91 9.64
C ILE A 511 6.51 5.01 11.13
N ARG A 512 6.29 6.18 11.76
CA ARG A 512 6.64 6.41 13.16
C ARG A 512 5.59 5.82 14.10
N ALA A 513 4.30 5.96 13.77
CA ALA A 513 3.21 5.39 14.55
C ALA A 513 3.23 3.86 14.60
N SER A 514 3.79 3.18 13.58
CA SER A 514 4.01 1.73 13.58
C SER A 514 4.95 1.23 14.69
N TYR A 515 5.71 2.10 15.35
CA TYR A 515 6.53 1.73 16.52
C TYR A 515 5.79 1.83 17.85
N ILE A 516 4.52 2.25 17.87
CA ILE A 516 3.73 2.29 19.11
C ILE A 516 3.24 0.88 19.43
N ASN A 517 3.76 0.31 20.51
CA ASN A 517 3.40 -1.05 20.93
C ASN A 517 2.03 -1.13 21.59
N HIS A 518 1.54 -2.36 21.72
CA HIS A 518 0.26 -2.63 22.36
C HIS A 518 0.35 -2.59 23.88
N SER A 519 -0.67 -2.01 24.51
CA SER A 519 -1.05 -2.32 25.89
C SER A 519 -2.56 -2.30 26.03
N CYS A 520 -3.14 -3.22 26.82
CA CYS A 520 -4.56 -3.15 27.15
C CYS A 520 -4.87 -2.03 28.18
N ILE A 521 -3.83 -1.45 28.78
CA ILE A 521 -3.89 -0.25 29.63
C ILE A 521 -2.99 0.84 29.02
N PRO A 522 -3.36 1.34 27.82
CA PRO A 522 -2.50 2.23 27.07
C PRO A 522 -2.33 3.58 27.77
N ASN A 523 -1.20 4.24 27.50
CA ASN A 523 -0.97 5.62 27.93
C ASN A 523 -1.20 6.64 26.80
N ALA A 524 -1.45 6.18 25.58
CA ALA A 524 -1.77 7.01 24.42
C ALA A 524 -3.05 6.55 23.72
N LYS A 525 -3.80 7.52 23.20
CA LYS A 525 -4.92 7.31 22.26
C LYS A 525 -4.56 7.85 20.89
N LYS A 526 -5.15 7.27 19.84
CA LYS A 526 -4.99 7.71 18.45
C LYS A 526 -6.33 8.19 17.89
N ASP A 527 -6.28 9.24 17.10
CA ASP A 527 -7.39 9.78 16.32
C ASP A 527 -6.92 10.03 14.88
N PHE A 528 -7.84 10.09 13.93
CA PHE A 528 -7.54 10.37 12.52
C PHE A 528 -8.19 11.68 12.06
N VAL A 529 -7.47 12.45 11.24
CA VAL A 529 -7.99 13.62 10.51
C VAL A 529 -7.55 13.48 9.05
N GLY A 530 -8.42 12.89 8.23
CA GLY A 530 -8.00 12.40 6.91
C GLY A 530 -6.88 11.37 7.05
N ASP A 531 -5.79 11.53 6.30
CA ASP A 531 -4.59 10.69 6.39
C ASP A 531 -3.58 11.08 7.50
N LEU A 532 -3.95 12.00 8.41
CA LEU A 532 -3.17 12.29 9.62
C LEU A 532 -3.57 11.34 10.73
N ILE A 533 -2.58 10.69 11.36
CA ILE A 533 -2.75 10.06 12.67
C ILE A 533 -2.26 11.02 13.76
N ILE A 534 -3.11 11.28 14.76
CA ILE A 534 -2.79 12.12 15.90
C ILE A 534 -2.76 11.24 17.14
N SER A 535 -1.63 11.19 17.82
CA SER A 535 -1.50 10.48 19.09
C SER A 535 -1.45 11.47 20.25
N ARG A 536 -2.25 11.25 21.29
CA ARG A 536 -2.31 12.09 22.50
C ARG A 536 -2.15 11.27 23.76
N ALA A 537 -1.50 11.85 24.75
CA ALA A 537 -1.33 11.24 26.06
C ALA A 537 -2.67 11.16 26.80
N MET A 538 -3.02 9.98 27.32
CA MET A 538 -4.22 9.74 28.13
C MET A 538 -3.98 10.04 29.61
N ARG A 539 -2.72 9.96 30.02
CA ARG A 539 -2.20 10.29 31.35
C ARG A 539 -0.81 10.89 31.18
N ARG A 540 -0.21 11.36 32.26
CA ARG A 540 1.20 11.75 32.25
C ARG A 540 2.05 10.55 31.81
N ILE A 541 2.98 10.81 30.88
CA ILE A 541 3.99 9.85 30.39
C ILE A 541 5.34 10.42 30.83
N ALA A 542 6.12 9.64 31.59
CA ALA A 542 7.43 10.09 32.06
C ALA A 542 8.48 10.02 30.94
N ALA A 543 9.54 10.82 31.04
CA ALA A 543 10.72 10.65 30.20
C ALA A 543 11.28 9.22 30.34
N GLY A 544 11.58 8.58 29.22
CA GLY A 544 12.01 7.19 29.13
C GLY A 544 10.89 6.15 29.20
N GLU A 545 9.63 6.56 29.39
CA GLU A 545 8.49 5.63 29.41
C GLU A 545 8.08 5.26 27.97
N GLU A 546 7.73 3.98 27.77
CA GLU A 546 7.21 3.50 26.49
C GLU A 546 5.81 4.04 26.22
N ILE A 547 5.59 4.52 25.01
CA ILE A 547 4.29 4.97 24.51
C ILE A 547 3.58 3.77 23.92
N THR A 548 2.36 3.50 24.42
CA THR A 548 1.56 2.35 24.02
C THR A 548 0.12 2.76 23.71
N HIS A 549 -0.52 2.04 22.80
CA HIS A 549 -1.94 2.19 22.48
C HIS A 549 -2.65 0.84 22.36
N SER A 550 -3.98 0.81 22.36
CA SER A 550 -4.72 -0.44 22.20
C SER A 550 -4.78 -0.87 20.72
N TYR A 551 -4.44 -2.13 20.44
CA TYR A 551 -4.59 -2.77 19.14
C TYR A 551 -5.97 -3.42 19.03
N ASP A 552 -6.44 -3.97 20.14
CA ASP A 552 -7.77 -4.57 20.29
C ASP A 552 -8.46 -4.01 21.56
N GLU A 553 -9.65 -3.47 21.38
CA GLU A 553 -10.47 -2.84 22.43
C GLU A 553 -11.59 -3.75 22.96
N SER A 554 -11.68 -4.99 22.48
CA SER A 554 -12.61 -6.01 22.99
C SER A 554 -12.49 -6.11 24.50
N SER A 555 -13.63 -6.30 25.15
CA SER A 555 -13.74 -6.54 26.59
C SER A 555 -13.52 -8.02 26.94
N ASP A 556 -13.88 -8.94 26.04
CA ASP A 556 -13.65 -10.38 26.22
C ASP A 556 -12.15 -10.70 26.12
N TYR A 557 -11.60 -11.19 27.23
CA TYR A 557 -10.20 -11.56 27.36
C TYR A 557 -9.78 -12.67 26.39
N GLU A 558 -10.59 -13.71 26.20
CA GLU A 558 -10.21 -14.85 25.36
C GLU A 558 -10.23 -14.43 23.88
N ALA A 559 -11.27 -13.71 23.46
CA ALA A 559 -11.35 -13.15 22.11
C ALA A 559 -10.20 -12.16 21.85
N ARG A 560 -9.93 -11.25 22.77
CA ARG A 560 -8.82 -10.29 22.65
C ARG A 560 -7.46 -10.97 22.58
N LYS A 561 -7.21 -11.96 23.44
CA LYS A 561 -5.96 -12.75 23.41
C LYS A 561 -5.81 -13.48 22.08
N ALA A 562 -6.88 -14.13 21.61
CA ALA A 562 -6.88 -14.84 20.33
C ALA A 562 -6.62 -13.91 19.14
N ASN A 563 -7.28 -12.74 19.10
CA ASN A 563 -7.09 -11.74 18.05
C ASN A 563 -5.65 -11.20 18.03
N ILE A 564 -5.11 -10.83 19.21
CA ILE A 564 -3.73 -10.33 19.31
C ILE A 564 -2.75 -11.39 18.80
N ARG A 565 -2.91 -12.63 19.24
CA ARG A 565 -2.05 -13.75 18.82
C ARG A 565 -2.17 -14.04 17.33
N ARG A 566 -3.39 -14.06 16.77
CA ARG A 566 -3.63 -14.32 15.35
C ARG A 566 -3.04 -13.24 14.45
N THR A 567 -3.20 -11.96 14.81
CA THR A 567 -2.86 -10.84 13.92
C THR A 567 -1.44 -10.31 14.12
N TRP A 568 -0.86 -10.40 15.32
CA TRP A 568 0.49 -9.88 15.63
C TRP A 568 1.44 -10.90 16.25
N ASN A 569 0.99 -12.15 16.49
CA ASN A 569 1.84 -13.25 16.95
C ASN A 569 2.58 -12.99 18.29
N PHE A 570 1.95 -12.30 19.24
CA PHE A 570 2.47 -12.14 20.60
C PHE A 570 1.37 -12.32 21.66
N GLU A 571 1.76 -12.45 22.94
CA GLU A 571 0.85 -12.42 24.08
C GLU A 571 1.06 -11.15 24.91
N CYS A 572 -0.02 -10.44 25.24
CA CYS A 572 0.06 -9.22 26.04
C CYS A 572 0.30 -9.54 27.53
N CYS A 573 1.35 -8.98 28.10
CA CYS A 573 1.72 -9.16 29.51
C CYS A 573 1.40 -7.96 30.41
N CYS A 574 0.52 -7.05 29.97
CA CYS A 574 0.13 -5.91 30.79
C CYS A 574 -0.64 -6.36 32.05
N GLN A 575 -0.69 -5.50 33.07
CA GLN A 575 -1.32 -5.83 34.35
C GLN A 575 -2.79 -6.27 34.22
N LEU A 576 -3.54 -5.72 33.27
CA LEU A 576 -4.92 -6.16 33.01
C LEU A 576 -4.98 -7.61 32.54
N CYS A 577 -4.15 -7.99 31.56
CA CYS A 577 -4.10 -9.35 31.04
C CYS A 577 -3.60 -10.36 32.07
N LEU A 578 -2.69 -9.95 32.97
CA LEU A 578 -2.24 -10.79 34.09
C LEU A 578 -3.37 -11.08 35.07
N VAL A 579 -4.18 -10.07 35.41
CA VAL A 579 -5.33 -10.24 36.30
C VAL A 579 -6.41 -11.11 35.65
N GLU A 580 -6.85 -10.78 34.43
CA GLU A 580 -7.90 -11.55 33.73
C GLU A 580 -7.48 -12.99 33.44
N GLY A 581 -6.21 -13.21 33.11
CA GLY A 581 -5.65 -14.54 32.87
C GLY A 581 -5.60 -15.41 34.12
N ALA A 582 -5.49 -14.81 35.31
CA ALA A 582 -5.51 -15.51 36.60
C ALA A 582 -6.93 -15.85 37.09
N GLU A 583 -7.97 -15.25 36.51
CA GLU A 583 -9.37 -15.55 36.89
C GLU A 583 -9.80 -16.96 36.44
N SER A 584 -10.84 -17.51 37.07
CA SER A 584 -11.45 -18.74 36.58
C SER A 584 -12.28 -18.49 35.33
N LYS A 585 -12.41 -19.51 34.48
CA LYS A 585 -13.29 -19.46 33.29
C LYS A 585 -14.74 -19.10 33.68
N ASP A 586 -15.22 -19.56 34.84
CA ASP A 586 -16.57 -19.27 35.32
C ASP A 586 -16.79 -17.79 35.65
N VAL A 587 -15.78 -17.10 36.20
CA VAL A 587 -15.85 -15.65 36.46
C VAL A 587 -15.93 -14.89 35.13
N ARG A 588 -15.06 -15.23 34.18
CA ARG A 588 -15.06 -14.62 32.85
C ARG A 588 -16.38 -14.85 32.10
N GLN A 589 -16.92 -16.07 32.14
CA GLN A 589 -18.19 -16.40 31.51
C GLN A 589 -19.38 -15.64 32.12
N ARG A 590 -19.43 -15.53 33.46
CA ARG A 590 -20.46 -14.73 34.14
C ARG A 590 -20.38 -13.25 33.77
N ARG A 591 -19.16 -12.70 33.66
CA ARG A 591 -18.93 -11.32 33.21
C ARG A 591 -19.43 -11.12 31.78
N TRP A 592 -19.08 -12.02 30.87
CA TRP A 592 -19.52 -11.96 29.47
C TRP A 592 -21.05 -11.99 29.36
N GLN A 593 -21.74 -12.89 30.08
CA GLN A 593 -23.20 -12.95 30.09
C GLN A 593 -23.86 -11.69 30.70
N ALA A 594 -23.24 -11.11 31.72
CA ALA A 594 -23.71 -9.86 32.33
C ALA A 594 -23.52 -8.67 31.38
N GLU A 595 -22.42 -8.66 30.63
CA GLU A 595 -22.09 -7.66 29.62
C GLU A 595 -23.05 -7.73 28.43
N GLU A 596 -23.30 -8.93 27.91
CA GLU A 596 -24.27 -9.14 26.83
C GLU A 596 -25.65 -8.58 27.20
N LYS A 597 -26.12 -8.85 28.43
CA LYS A 597 -27.39 -8.29 28.93
C LYS A 597 -27.35 -6.75 29.03
N ALA A 598 -26.23 -6.18 29.41
CA ALA A 598 -26.05 -4.73 29.50
C ALA A 598 -26.00 -4.07 28.12
N ASN A 599 -25.30 -4.68 27.17
CA ASN A 599 -25.20 -4.23 25.78
C ASN A 599 -26.56 -4.30 25.08
N ASN A 600 -27.24 -5.45 25.16
CA ASN A 600 -28.60 -5.62 24.63
C ASN A 600 -29.58 -4.59 25.21
N PHE A 601 -29.44 -4.26 26.50
CA PHE A 601 -30.23 -3.20 27.12
C PHE A 601 -29.88 -1.82 26.52
N ALA A 602 -28.60 -1.47 26.42
CA ALA A 602 -28.18 -0.17 25.91
C ALA A 602 -28.56 0.04 24.43
N GLU A 603 -28.49 -1.00 23.62
CA GLU A 603 -28.90 -0.98 22.21
C GLU A 603 -30.41 -0.80 22.05
N ALA A 604 -31.21 -1.51 22.87
CA ALA A 604 -32.66 -1.45 22.79
C ALA A 604 -33.27 -0.18 23.41
N ASN A 605 -32.51 0.60 24.18
CA ASN A 605 -33.05 1.72 24.96
C ASN A 605 -32.25 2.99 24.71
N ASN A 606 -32.89 4.03 24.17
CA ASN A 606 -32.23 5.31 23.93
C ASN A 606 -32.00 6.09 25.26
N PRO A 607 -30.74 6.41 25.64
CA PRO A 607 -30.44 7.08 26.90
C PRO A 607 -30.98 8.52 26.97
N TYR A 608 -31.16 9.21 25.82
CA TYR A 608 -31.68 10.58 25.77
C TYR A 608 -33.16 10.68 26.14
N VAL A 609 -33.90 9.58 26.13
CA VAL A 609 -35.33 9.54 26.48
C VAL A 609 -35.62 8.53 27.60
N ALA A 610 -34.61 8.24 28.43
CA ALA A 610 -34.69 7.23 29.48
C ALA A 610 -35.70 7.58 30.59
N SER A 611 -36.57 6.63 30.94
CA SER A 611 -37.44 6.73 32.11
C SER A 611 -36.72 6.39 33.42
N ARG A 612 -37.27 6.80 34.58
CA ARG A 612 -36.73 6.42 35.90
C ARG A 612 -36.57 4.91 36.07
N ILE A 613 -37.47 4.12 35.49
CA ILE A 613 -37.44 2.66 35.53
C ILE A 613 -36.24 2.13 34.71
N MET A 614 -36.01 2.67 33.52
CA MET A 614 -34.86 2.32 32.68
C MET A 614 -33.54 2.65 33.37
N VAL A 615 -33.42 3.82 33.98
CA VAL A 615 -32.22 4.19 34.76
C VAL A 615 -31.99 3.24 35.94
N ARG A 616 -33.05 2.83 36.65
CA ARG A 616 -32.95 1.83 37.72
C ARG A 616 -32.47 0.48 37.19
N ARG A 617 -32.99 0.05 36.03
CA ARG A 617 -32.55 -1.18 35.35
C ARG A 617 -31.09 -1.12 34.91
N ALA A 618 -30.66 -0.01 34.32
CA ALA A 618 -29.27 0.20 33.93
C ALA A 618 -28.32 0.18 35.15
N LYS A 619 -28.71 0.80 36.27
CA LYS A 619 -27.94 0.73 37.53
C LYS A 619 -27.82 -0.68 38.07
N MET A 620 -28.90 -1.49 37.99
CA MET A 620 -28.86 -2.91 38.38
C MET A 620 -27.92 -3.72 37.48
N LEU A 621 -27.99 -3.54 36.16
CA LEU A 621 -27.09 -4.21 35.20
C LEU A 621 -25.62 -3.84 35.46
N ARG A 622 -25.33 -2.55 35.68
CA ARG A 622 -24.00 -2.07 36.07
C ARG A 622 -23.53 -2.72 37.37
N GLN A 623 -24.40 -2.84 38.37
CA GLN A 623 -24.05 -3.49 39.64
C GLN A 623 -23.74 -4.98 39.43
N THR A 624 -24.58 -5.72 38.73
CA THR A 624 -24.35 -7.14 38.42
C THR A 624 -23.03 -7.35 37.69
N LEU A 625 -22.70 -6.49 36.72
CA LEU A 625 -21.39 -6.49 36.06
C LEU A 625 -20.25 -6.23 37.05
N ASN A 626 -20.42 -5.22 37.91
CA ASN A 626 -19.40 -4.81 38.86
C ASN A 626 -19.09 -5.92 39.90
N GLU A 627 -20.10 -6.70 40.30
CA GLU A 627 -19.97 -7.87 41.20
C GLU A 627 -19.14 -9.01 40.58
N THR A 628 -18.89 -8.99 39.27
CA THR A 628 -18.00 -9.96 38.61
C THR A 628 -16.52 -9.59 38.71
N TYR A 629 -16.18 -8.41 39.24
CA TYR A 629 -14.81 -7.94 39.38
C TYR A 629 -14.36 -8.01 40.83
N ASP A 630 -13.21 -8.65 41.08
CA ASP A 630 -12.56 -8.58 42.39
C ASP A 630 -11.97 -7.19 42.62
N GLU A 631 -12.43 -6.48 43.66
CA GLU A 631 -12.05 -5.10 43.91
C GLU A 631 -10.54 -4.93 44.15
N LYS A 632 -9.91 -5.91 44.81
CA LYS A 632 -8.49 -5.86 45.13
C LYS A 632 -7.63 -6.06 43.88
N SER A 633 -7.97 -7.04 43.05
CA SER A 633 -7.23 -7.40 41.85
C SER A 633 -7.37 -6.34 40.75
N TYR A 634 -8.54 -5.70 40.63
CA TYR A 634 -8.81 -4.65 39.62
C TYR A 634 -8.49 -3.23 40.10
N LYS A 635 -7.79 -3.06 41.22
CA LYS A 635 -7.47 -1.72 41.73
C LYS A 635 -6.61 -0.94 40.73
N GLY A 636 -7.13 0.17 40.21
CA GLY A 636 -6.45 1.01 39.22
C GLY A 636 -6.44 0.45 37.79
N LEU A 637 -7.17 -0.65 37.55
CA LEU A 637 -7.32 -1.26 36.22
C LEU A 637 -8.69 -0.93 35.62
N PRO A 638 -8.78 -0.82 34.28
CA PRO A 638 -10.06 -0.61 33.63
C PRO A 638 -10.95 -1.85 33.77
N ARG A 639 -12.25 -1.62 33.94
CA ARG A 639 -13.30 -2.65 33.95
C ARG A 639 -14.06 -2.58 32.63
N ARG A 640 -13.45 -3.05 31.54
CA ARG A 640 -13.91 -2.81 30.15
C ARG A 640 -15.39 -3.16 29.92
N ALA A 641 -15.90 -4.24 30.53
CA ALA A 641 -17.30 -4.65 30.38
C ALA A 641 -18.32 -3.65 30.95
N LEU A 642 -17.90 -2.68 31.77
CA LEU A 642 -18.78 -1.63 32.29
C LEU A 642 -18.95 -0.45 31.32
N ALA A 643 -18.08 -0.31 30.30
CA ALA A 643 -17.97 0.91 29.51
C ALA A 643 -19.31 1.33 28.85
N VAL A 644 -20.02 0.39 28.21
CA VAL A 644 -21.28 0.67 27.51
C VAL A 644 -22.37 1.14 28.47
N ILE A 645 -22.56 0.44 29.59
CA ILE A 645 -23.64 0.76 30.53
C ILE A 645 -23.33 2.02 31.35
N GLU A 646 -22.05 2.29 31.64
CA GLU A 646 -21.62 3.52 32.29
C GLU A 646 -21.81 4.74 31.38
N GLU A 647 -21.48 4.63 30.09
CA GLU A 647 -21.73 5.70 29.12
C GLU A 647 -23.23 5.95 28.95
N TRP A 648 -24.04 4.88 28.85
CA TRP A 648 -25.50 4.99 28.80
C TRP A 648 -26.05 5.74 30.02
N LEU A 649 -25.59 5.37 31.22
CA LEU A 649 -26.00 6.02 32.47
C LEU A 649 -25.54 7.48 32.53
N ARG A 650 -24.33 7.78 32.04
CA ARG A 650 -23.78 9.14 31.99
C ARG A 650 -24.66 10.04 31.13
N ILE A 651 -25.02 9.59 29.92
CA ILE A 651 -25.91 10.33 29.02
C ILE A 651 -27.29 10.50 29.65
N ALA A 652 -27.86 9.43 30.21
CA ALA A 652 -29.18 9.48 30.85
C ALA A 652 -29.22 10.41 32.09
N SER A 653 -28.08 10.62 32.76
CA SER A 653 -27.97 11.45 33.97
C SER A 653 -27.62 12.92 33.68
N THR A 654 -27.36 13.29 32.42
CA THR A 654 -27.16 14.70 32.03
C THR A 654 -28.46 15.49 31.84
N ARG A 655 -29.59 14.91 32.28
CA ARG A 655 -30.89 15.56 32.51
C ARG A 655 -31.15 15.66 34.00
#